data_AF-A0A2T3LND9-F1
#
_entry.id   AF-A0A2T3LND9-F1
#
_cell.length_a   1.000
_cell.length_b   1.000
_cell.length_c   1.000
_cell.angle_alpha   90.00
_cell.angle_beta   90.00
_cell.angle_gamma   90.00
#
_symmetry.space_group_name_H-M   'P 1'
#
loop_
_entity.id
_entity.type
_entity.pdbx_description
1 polymer ?
#
loop_
_entity_poly.entity_id
_entity_poly.type
_entity_poly.pdbx_seq_one_letter_code
_entity_poly.pdbx_strand_id
1 'polypeptide(L)'
;MPHKMLKLSTLAILVAGASQASAAVYDIVPVSTAGSDQLAAQAYFPSAQANADSTPVSAFTTGIKPSAEGDNCFTGNNCNADSYDVAGTVRRGTQGTPLSDTTAYNENRQFIDDWNGLYSYCRDNLGYNICNVWADNEYYGYDYNIDDVQDGQGLGGLQHIQQTWLNGYHSNALALKNGAAVTTKADEASGYTSIDKTLGDIEANTTDAVLEGIVGNYSFGTSTSAVFKNGSVNPRAFAKRGFVNNDGTPVSLLAPVSGDAFVKNMGQTTANGAVETTDGNLLVVGSSSFGQTFTQNLDSREPNTDNINIGLGFNKDTFAKCVNNPSNLYSTFECQFSTFANAAAFWVVDNTGNLVKSGVISSNLAAVDPDHDDVSSQASANAVAMVNNAPVAVGYASRDTNSNDSYVMQAAYFEPSADLTKWTQTFVPGLNISTGDDRNYQYTMANDINSSFKVVGIAKSHNAENRSIPQKMFIFDKATNQTKFLDTSISPLFFRGSNGDATAINDNDQIVGWVDSETKNQIDGSERRHRAFTYIAGSAAQGPLKAGSVWMLDDLTNDGGAANTVANSYRIISATDINDAGVISATANYCAGGYQNLTKEAQCSVTEKQVAIKLVPKANATDKDIIVRKTEDEEPVKRSGGSLGILALTALGFIGFRRRK
;
A
#
# COMPACT_ATOMS: atom_id res chain seq x y z
N MET A 1 -46.88 -6.13 25.13
CA MET A 1 -47.24 -5.27 23.98
C MET A 1 -45.94 -4.68 23.46
N PRO A 2 -45.50 -5.06 22.25
CA PRO A 2 -44.18 -4.69 21.76
C PRO A 2 -44.24 -3.26 21.24
N HIS A 3 -43.46 -2.37 21.84
CA HIS A 3 -43.17 -1.09 21.20
C HIS A 3 -42.23 -1.36 20.04
N LYS A 4 -42.78 -1.24 18.84
CA LYS A 4 -42.05 -1.12 17.57
C LYS A 4 -41.06 0.03 17.71
N MET A 5 -39.79 -0.29 17.96
CA MET A 5 -38.71 0.65 17.66
C MET A 5 -38.55 0.65 16.14
N LEU A 6 -38.81 1.80 15.53
CA LEU A 6 -38.42 2.08 14.15
C LEU A 6 -36.91 1.80 14.04
N LYS A 7 -36.55 0.75 13.28
CA LYS A 7 -35.22 0.61 12.70
C LYS A 7 -35.10 1.64 11.58
N LEU A 8 -34.56 2.81 11.91
CA LEU A 8 -34.21 3.86 10.95
C LEU A 8 -33.06 4.67 11.55
N SER A 9 -31.83 4.26 11.25
CA SER A 9 -30.69 5.16 11.13
C SER A 9 -29.58 4.44 10.36
N THR A 10 -29.82 4.27 9.07
CA THR A 10 -28.76 4.18 8.06
C THR A 10 -27.87 5.40 8.28
N LEU A 11 -26.66 5.18 8.77
CA LEU A 11 -25.63 6.23 8.90
C LEU A 11 -25.09 6.52 7.50
N ALA A 12 -25.94 7.04 6.60
CA ALA A 12 -25.51 7.72 5.41
C ALA A 12 -24.94 9.07 5.86
N ILE A 13 -23.66 9.07 6.25
CA ILE A 13 -22.92 10.31 6.48
C ILE A 13 -22.65 10.90 5.10
N LEU A 14 -23.57 11.77 4.69
CA LEU A 14 -23.35 12.73 3.62
C LEU A 14 -22.08 13.53 3.96
N VAL A 15 -20.98 13.23 3.28
CA VAL A 15 -19.96 14.24 2.93
C VAL A 15 -20.49 15.12 1.77
N ALA A 16 -21.82 15.25 1.63
CA ALA A 16 -22.43 16.22 0.73
C ALA A 16 -22.37 17.59 1.41
N GLY A 17 -21.18 18.17 1.32
CA GLY A 17 -20.83 19.45 1.88
C GLY A 17 -19.32 19.63 1.85
N ALA A 18 -18.64 19.14 0.80
CA ALA A 18 -17.24 19.46 0.56
C ALA A 18 -17.14 20.95 0.17
N SER A 19 -17.27 21.83 1.15
CA SER A 19 -16.71 23.16 1.03
C SER A 19 -15.20 22.99 0.91
N GLN A 20 -14.60 23.42 -0.19
CA GLN A 20 -13.15 23.58 -0.29
C GLN A 20 -12.66 24.35 0.94
N ALA A 21 -11.68 23.80 1.66
CA ALA A 21 -11.03 24.51 2.75
C ALA A 21 -9.97 25.42 2.16
N SER A 22 -10.22 26.73 2.12
CA SER A 22 -9.17 27.69 1.74
C SER A 22 -8.09 27.68 2.81
N ALA A 23 -6.88 27.30 2.45
CA ALA A 23 -5.75 27.27 3.36
C ALA A 23 -4.59 28.18 2.91
N ALA A 24 -3.48 28.11 3.64
CA ALA A 24 -2.30 28.98 3.47
C ALA A 24 -1.66 28.87 2.08
N VAL A 25 -1.27 27.67 1.68
CA VAL A 25 -0.55 27.40 0.42
C VAL A 25 -1.21 26.33 -0.43
N TYR A 26 -1.90 25.36 0.19
CA TYR A 26 -2.65 24.33 -0.50
C TYR A 26 -4.07 24.28 0.00
N ASP A 27 -5.05 24.25 -0.92
CA ASP A 27 -6.43 23.96 -0.60
C ASP A 27 -6.66 22.46 -0.49
N ILE A 28 -7.40 22.04 0.54
CA ILE A 28 -7.78 20.64 0.72
C ILE A 28 -9.08 20.40 -0.06
N VAL A 29 -9.01 19.50 -1.04
CA VAL A 29 -10.14 19.07 -1.88
C VAL A 29 -10.41 17.59 -1.61
N PRO A 30 -11.46 17.24 -0.86
CA PRO A 30 -11.88 15.85 -0.69
C PRO A 30 -12.29 15.22 -2.02
N VAL A 31 -11.96 13.95 -2.24
CA VAL A 31 -12.48 13.20 -3.40
C VAL A 31 -13.90 12.71 -3.15
N SER A 32 -14.59 12.27 -4.21
CA SER A 32 -15.94 11.69 -4.10
C SER A 32 -15.99 10.51 -3.12
N THR A 33 -17.13 10.32 -2.45
CA THR A 33 -17.37 9.16 -1.57
C THR A 33 -18.07 8.01 -2.27
N ALA A 34 -18.37 8.11 -3.57
CA ALA A 34 -19.22 7.15 -4.27
C ALA A 34 -18.77 5.68 -4.12
N GLY A 35 -17.48 5.39 -4.26
CA GLY A 35 -16.94 4.04 -4.04
C GLY A 35 -16.96 3.62 -2.57
N SER A 36 -16.75 4.55 -1.64
CA SER A 36 -16.88 4.30 -0.20
C SER A 36 -18.32 3.97 0.19
N ASP A 37 -19.29 4.67 -0.40
CA ASP A 37 -20.72 4.45 -0.17
C ASP A 37 -21.15 3.10 -0.78
N GLN A 38 -20.59 2.74 -1.94
CA GLN A 38 -20.79 1.42 -2.55
C GLN A 38 -20.28 0.28 -1.65
N LEU A 39 -19.03 0.36 -1.15
CA LEU A 39 -18.49 -0.66 -0.25
C LEU A 39 -19.25 -0.68 1.08
N ALA A 40 -19.64 0.50 1.58
CA ALA A 40 -20.40 0.61 2.82
C ALA A 40 -21.75 -0.13 2.74
N ALA A 41 -22.41 -0.07 1.58
CA ALA A 41 -23.69 -0.72 1.31
C ALA A 41 -23.58 -2.21 0.95
N GLN A 42 -22.36 -2.73 0.74
CA GLN A 42 -22.17 -4.15 0.43
C GLN A 42 -22.58 -5.03 1.62
N ALA A 43 -23.37 -6.07 1.33
CA ALA A 43 -23.71 -7.09 2.30
C ALA A 43 -22.53 -8.05 2.53
N TYR A 44 -22.34 -8.46 3.78
CA TYR A 44 -21.33 -9.41 4.24
C TYR A 44 -22.02 -10.67 4.75
N PHE A 45 -21.23 -11.69 5.09
CA PHE A 45 -21.76 -12.89 5.72
C PHE A 45 -22.49 -12.55 7.04
N PRO A 46 -23.53 -13.33 7.42
CA PRO A 46 -24.33 -13.03 8.62
C PRO A 46 -23.52 -12.87 9.91
N SER A 47 -22.39 -13.59 10.04
CA SER A 47 -21.44 -13.45 11.14
C SER A 47 -20.82 -12.05 11.19
N ALA A 48 -20.31 -11.56 10.05
CA ALA A 48 -19.58 -10.29 9.96
C ALA A 48 -20.47 -9.05 9.73
N GLN A 49 -21.74 -9.21 9.36
CA GLN A 49 -22.59 -8.08 8.94
C GLN A 49 -22.75 -7.00 10.01
N ALA A 50 -22.91 -7.38 11.28
CA ALA A 50 -23.08 -6.41 12.37
C ALA A 50 -21.82 -5.53 12.54
N ASN A 51 -20.64 -6.14 12.42
CA ASN A 51 -19.37 -5.43 12.45
C ASN A 51 -19.26 -4.53 11.22
N ALA A 52 -19.53 -5.06 10.03
CA ALA A 52 -19.51 -4.30 8.78
C ALA A 52 -20.38 -3.02 8.83
N ASP A 53 -21.55 -3.09 9.48
CA ASP A 53 -22.45 -1.95 9.67
C ASP A 53 -21.88 -0.88 10.63
N SER A 54 -20.98 -1.27 11.54
CA SER A 54 -20.38 -0.40 12.57
C SER A 54 -18.97 0.09 12.25
N THR A 55 -18.22 -0.63 11.42
CA THR A 55 -16.83 -0.33 11.07
C THR A 55 -16.78 0.67 9.92
N PRO A 56 -16.14 1.85 10.10
CA PRO A 56 -16.00 2.82 9.04
C PRO A 56 -15.20 2.29 7.86
N VAL A 57 -15.60 2.72 6.67
CA VAL A 57 -14.84 2.50 5.44
C VAL A 57 -13.75 3.56 5.30
N SER A 58 -12.51 3.14 5.07
CA SER A 58 -11.33 4.01 4.92
C SER A 58 -10.95 4.16 3.45
N ALA A 59 -10.71 5.39 2.99
CA ALA A 59 -10.24 5.66 1.64
C ALA A 59 -8.78 6.13 1.64
N PHE A 60 -7.99 5.57 0.73
CA PHE A 60 -6.55 5.81 0.58
C PHE A 60 -6.25 6.22 -0.86
N THR A 61 -5.25 7.08 -1.02
CA THR A 61 -4.72 7.45 -2.34
C THR A 61 -3.49 6.62 -2.68
N THR A 62 -3.15 6.57 -3.96
CA THR A 62 -1.98 5.84 -4.49
C THR A 62 -1.28 6.62 -5.61
N GLY A 63 -2.03 7.40 -6.38
CA GLY A 63 -1.50 8.14 -7.54
C GLY A 63 -2.33 9.38 -7.88
N ILE A 64 -1.77 10.24 -8.73
CA ILE A 64 -2.48 11.38 -9.32
C ILE A 64 -2.26 11.43 -10.83
N LYS A 65 -3.28 11.85 -11.57
CA LYS A 65 -3.15 12.04 -13.02
C LYS A 65 -2.07 13.10 -13.34
N PRO A 66 -1.12 12.80 -14.25
CA PRO A 66 -0.15 13.77 -14.73
C PRO A 66 -0.82 15.03 -15.28
N SER A 67 -0.18 16.17 -15.08
CA SER A 67 -0.62 17.45 -15.63
C SER A 67 -0.22 17.61 -17.09
N ALA A 68 -0.82 18.56 -17.80
CA ALA A 68 -0.33 18.92 -19.12
C ALA A 68 1.02 19.64 -19.01
N GLU A 69 1.81 19.60 -20.09
CA GLU A 69 3.09 20.28 -20.16
C GLU A 69 2.93 21.79 -19.88
N GLY A 70 3.67 22.29 -18.88
CA GLY A 70 3.68 23.70 -18.50
C GLY A 70 2.56 24.14 -17.55
N ASP A 71 1.67 23.25 -17.13
CA ASP A 71 0.69 23.54 -16.08
C ASP A 71 1.40 23.89 -14.76
N ASN A 72 0.90 24.91 -14.05
CA ASN A 72 1.44 25.31 -12.76
C ASN A 72 0.38 25.99 -11.87
N CYS A 73 -0.09 25.27 -10.86
CA CYS A 73 -1.15 25.76 -9.97
C CYS A 73 -0.71 26.85 -9.00
N PHE A 74 0.59 27.01 -8.73
CA PHE A 74 1.06 28.09 -7.85
C PHE A 74 0.95 29.48 -8.47
N THR A 75 0.94 29.61 -9.80
CA THR A 75 0.88 30.92 -10.47
C THR A 75 -0.55 31.33 -10.85
N GLY A 76 -1.50 30.39 -10.81
CA GLY A 76 -2.88 30.59 -11.26
C GLY A 76 -3.08 30.56 -12.77
N ASN A 77 -2.00 30.48 -13.56
CA ASN A 77 -2.09 30.25 -14.99
C ASN A 77 -2.27 28.74 -15.25
N ASN A 78 -3.23 28.37 -16.11
CA ASN A 78 -3.43 27.00 -16.59
C ASN A 78 -3.60 25.93 -15.50
N CYS A 79 -4.26 26.26 -14.38
CA CYS A 79 -4.62 25.25 -13.38
C CYS A 79 -6.11 24.95 -13.46
N ASN A 80 -6.46 23.81 -14.08
CA ASN A 80 -7.78 23.23 -13.92
C ASN A 80 -7.71 22.11 -12.87
N ALA A 81 -7.91 22.44 -11.61
CA ALA A 81 -7.79 21.46 -10.53
C ALA A 81 -8.71 20.24 -10.73
N ASP A 82 -9.85 20.40 -11.40
CA ASP A 82 -10.81 19.33 -11.65
C ASP A 82 -10.32 18.31 -12.69
N SER A 83 -9.27 18.60 -13.48
CA SER A 83 -8.70 17.64 -14.43
C SER A 83 -7.69 16.66 -13.83
N TYR A 84 -7.29 16.85 -12.57
CA TYR A 84 -6.35 15.98 -11.88
C TYR A 84 -7.10 14.95 -11.05
N ASP A 85 -7.50 13.86 -11.70
CA ASP A 85 -8.10 12.69 -11.05
C ASP A 85 -7.08 12.02 -10.11
N VAL A 86 -7.57 11.48 -8.99
CA VAL A 86 -6.76 10.77 -8.00
C VAL A 86 -7.02 9.27 -8.10
N ALA A 87 -5.97 8.46 -8.14
CA ALA A 87 -6.05 7.01 -8.00
C ALA A 87 -6.02 6.61 -6.53
N GLY A 88 -6.67 5.50 -6.20
CA GLY A 88 -6.66 4.99 -4.85
C GLY A 88 -7.41 3.68 -4.66
N THR A 89 -7.71 3.42 -3.39
CA THR A 89 -8.49 2.27 -2.95
C THR A 89 -9.32 2.65 -1.74
N VAL A 90 -10.46 1.99 -1.60
CA VAL A 90 -11.27 2.06 -0.40
C VAL A 90 -11.31 0.69 0.26
N ARG A 91 -11.26 0.64 1.59
CA ARG A 91 -11.16 -0.61 2.35
C ARG A 91 -12.09 -0.63 3.57
N ARG A 92 -12.54 -1.82 3.93
CA ARG A 92 -13.20 -2.13 5.20
C ARG A 92 -12.43 -3.26 5.88
N GLY A 93 -11.79 -2.98 7.01
CA GLY A 93 -10.92 -3.97 7.66
C GLY A 93 -9.50 -4.02 7.09
N THR A 94 -8.75 -5.06 7.43
CA THR A 94 -7.35 -5.25 7.00
C THR A 94 -7.25 -5.96 5.66
N GLN A 95 -6.14 -5.76 4.93
CA GLN A 95 -5.85 -6.56 3.74
C GLN A 95 -5.21 -7.92 4.09
N GLY A 96 -4.58 -8.01 5.27
CA GLY A 96 -3.71 -9.12 5.66
C GLY A 96 -2.41 -9.12 4.89
N THR A 97 -2.47 -9.23 3.57
CA THR A 97 -1.33 -9.07 2.66
C THR A 97 -1.61 -7.92 1.68
N PRO A 98 -0.75 -6.90 1.60
CA PRO A 98 -0.96 -5.77 0.70
C PRO A 98 -1.04 -6.21 -0.77
N LEU A 99 -2.02 -5.67 -1.50
CA LEU A 99 -2.23 -6.00 -2.91
C LEU A 99 -1.17 -5.38 -3.83
N SER A 100 -0.71 -4.18 -3.48
CA SER A 100 0.32 -3.41 -4.20
C SER A 100 1.72 -4.01 -4.10
N ASP A 101 2.02 -4.76 -3.04
CA ASP A 101 3.33 -5.38 -2.89
C ASP A 101 3.48 -6.59 -3.82
N THR A 102 4.68 -6.84 -4.35
CA THR A 102 4.95 -8.05 -5.15
C THR A 102 4.90 -9.31 -4.28
N THR A 103 5.59 -9.28 -3.13
CA THR A 103 5.44 -10.25 -2.03
C THR A 103 4.92 -9.52 -0.81
N ALA A 104 4.15 -10.18 0.05
CA ALA A 104 3.59 -9.54 1.24
C ALA A 104 4.69 -8.82 2.04
N TYR A 105 4.51 -7.50 2.23
CA TYR A 105 5.43 -6.64 2.97
C TYR A 105 6.87 -6.62 2.43
N ASN A 106 7.04 -6.93 1.15
CA ASN A 106 8.34 -7.04 0.49
C ASN A 106 9.28 -8.01 1.23
N GLU A 107 8.74 -9.13 1.70
CA GLU A 107 9.53 -10.22 2.28
C GLU A 107 9.84 -11.28 1.23
N ASN A 108 11.12 -11.41 0.86
CA ASN A 108 11.56 -12.36 -0.16
C ASN A 108 11.63 -13.81 0.35
N ARG A 109 11.58 -13.98 1.67
CA ARG A 109 11.39 -15.27 2.33
C ARG A 109 9.96 -15.77 2.28
N GLN A 110 8.96 -14.96 1.91
CA GLN A 110 7.58 -15.38 1.68
C GLN A 110 6.94 -16.22 2.82
N PHE A 111 7.35 -15.99 4.07
CA PHE A 111 6.86 -16.70 5.26
C PHE A 111 5.58 -16.07 5.85
N ILE A 112 5.02 -15.06 5.19
CA ILE A 112 3.81 -14.36 5.61
C ILE A 112 2.62 -15.07 4.98
N ASP A 113 2.37 -16.28 5.47
CA ASP A 113 1.27 -17.16 5.08
C ASP A 113 0.43 -17.61 6.29
N ASP A 114 0.81 -17.25 7.51
CA ASP A 114 0.04 -17.48 8.73
C ASP A 114 0.17 -16.34 9.75
N TRP A 115 -0.45 -16.52 10.92
CA TRP A 115 -0.36 -15.57 12.03
C TRP A 115 1.07 -15.40 12.57
N ASN A 116 1.85 -16.48 12.65
CA ASN A 116 3.22 -16.44 13.18
C ASN A 116 4.15 -15.68 12.25
N GLY A 117 3.92 -15.78 10.94
CA GLY A 117 4.63 -15.00 9.92
C GLY A 117 4.36 -13.51 10.08
N LEU A 118 3.10 -13.11 10.24
CA LEU A 118 2.74 -11.73 10.54
C LEU A 118 3.37 -11.26 11.87
N TYR A 119 3.28 -12.05 12.94
CA TYR A 119 3.88 -11.71 14.23
C TYR A 119 5.40 -11.53 14.13
N SER A 120 6.09 -12.45 13.44
CA SER A 120 7.54 -12.39 13.25
C SER A 120 7.95 -11.19 12.40
N TYR A 121 7.21 -10.91 11.31
CA TYR A 121 7.41 -9.71 10.51
C TYR A 121 7.31 -8.45 11.37
N CYS A 122 6.26 -8.33 12.17
CA CYS A 122 6.11 -7.18 13.06
C CYS A 122 7.27 -7.08 14.06
N ARG A 123 7.64 -8.19 14.71
CA ARG A 123 8.75 -8.19 15.69
C ARG A 123 10.07 -7.76 15.05
N ASP A 124 10.38 -8.30 13.88
CA ASP A 124 11.72 -8.20 13.27
C ASP A 124 11.88 -6.94 12.39
N ASN A 125 10.78 -6.44 11.82
CA ASN A 125 10.80 -5.26 10.94
C ASN A 125 10.19 -4.01 11.59
N LEU A 126 9.17 -4.15 12.44
CA LEU A 126 8.45 -3.00 13.02
C LEU A 126 8.85 -2.74 14.47
N GLY A 127 9.09 -3.79 15.26
CA GLY A 127 9.56 -3.76 16.64
C GLY A 127 8.48 -3.45 17.69
N TYR A 128 7.19 -3.44 17.36
CA TYR A 128 6.15 -3.03 18.30
C TYR A 128 6.02 -3.97 19.51
N ASN A 129 5.63 -3.45 20.68
CA ASN A 129 5.24 -4.30 21.82
C ASN A 129 3.85 -4.92 21.67
N ILE A 130 3.07 -4.47 20.69
CA ILE A 130 1.73 -4.96 20.36
C ILE A 130 1.73 -5.83 19.11
N CYS A 131 2.85 -6.47 18.77
CA CYS A 131 2.91 -7.29 17.55
C CYS A 131 1.92 -8.46 17.53
N ASN A 132 1.49 -8.96 18.69
CA ASN A 132 0.39 -9.92 18.76
C ASN A 132 -0.92 -9.30 18.27
N VAL A 133 -1.27 -8.10 18.74
CA VAL A 133 -2.50 -7.39 18.33
C VAL A 133 -2.43 -7.00 16.86
N TRP A 134 -1.27 -6.55 16.38
CA TRP A 134 -1.05 -6.26 14.96
C TRP A 134 -1.27 -7.50 14.10
N ALA A 135 -0.64 -8.63 14.47
CA ALA A 135 -0.78 -9.89 13.75
C ALA A 135 -2.21 -10.43 13.81
N ASP A 136 -2.90 -10.31 14.94
CA ASP A 136 -4.32 -10.69 15.07
C ASP A 136 -5.19 -9.90 14.09
N ASN A 137 -5.00 -8.58 14.00
CA ASN A 137 -5.78 -7.73 13.09
C ASN A 137 -5.48 -8.04 11.61
N GLU A 138 -4.21 -8.22 11.24
CA GLU A 138 -3.84 -8.54 9.86
C GLU A 138 -4.27 -9.97 9.47
N TYR A 139 -4.30 -10.91 10.42
CA TYR A 139 -4.67 -12.29 10.13
C TYR A 139 -6.19 -12.52 10.17
N TYR A 140 -6.86 -12.12 11.26
CA TYR A 140 -8.29 -12.37 11.51
C TYR A 140 -9.20 -11.22 11.06
N GLY A 141 -8.66 -10.06 10.70
CA GLY A 141 -9.44 -8.88 10.31
C GLY A 141 -9.78 -7.95 11.47
N TYR A 142 -10.33 -6.76 11.17
CA TYR A 142 -10.80 -5.84 12.20
C TYR A 142 -12.10 -6.33 12.84
N ASP A 143 -12.29 -5.94 14.10
CA ASP A 143 -13.46 -6.28 14.93
C ASP A 143 -13.70 -7.81 15.05
N TYR A 144 -12.64 -8.61 14.88
CA TYR A 144 -12.70 -10.06 15.11
C TYR A 144 -13.08 -10.38 16.56
N ASN A 145 -13.69 -11.54 16.77
CA ASN A 145 -14.06 -11.99 18.11
C ASN A 145 -12.84 -12.61 18.82
N ILE A 146 -12.33 -11.92 19.84
CA ILE A 146 -11.17 -12.39 20.63
C ILE A 146 -11.46 -13.68 21.42
N ASP A 147 -12.72 -13.94 21.77
CA ASP A 147 -13.11 -15.15 22.51
C ASP A 147 -13.31 -16.35 21.58
N ASP A 148 -13.56 -16.11 20.28
CA ASP A 148 -13.72 -17.13 19.25
C ASP A 148 -13.30 -16.59 17.87
N VAL A 149 -12.00 -16.64 17.59
CA VAL A 149 -11.40 -16.13 16.34
C VAL A 149 -11.86 -16.89 15.08
N GLN A 150 -12.66 -17.96 15.24
CA GLN A 150 -13.13 -18.81 14.16
C GLN A 150 -14.59 -18.57 13.80
N ASP A 151 -15.28 -17.66 14.50
CA ASP A 151 -16.69 -17.39 14.28
C ASP A 151 -17.01 -16.58 13.01
N GLY A 152 -15.97 -16.12 12.32
CA GLY A 152 -16.05 -15.41 11.05
C GLY A 152 -16.63 -14.00 11.15
N GLN A 153 -16.52 -13.34 12.30
CA GLN A 153 -16.95 -11.94 12.50
C GLN A 153 -15.96 -10.88 11.99
N GLY A 154 -14.69 -11.26 11.78
CA GLY A 154 -13.64 -10.37 11.33
C GLY A 154 -13.89 -9.76 9.95
N LEU A 155 -13.39 -8.54 9.75
CA LEU A 155 -13.47 -7.82 8.48
C LEU A 155 -12.09 -7.75 7.81
N GLY A 156 -12.00 -8.32 6.61
CA GLY A 156 -10.73 -8.42 5.89
C GLY A 156 -9.90 -9.62 6.37
N GLY A 157 -8.59 -9.46 6.50
CA GLY A 157 -7.70 -10.47 7.08
C GLY A 157 -7.26 -11.59 6.14
N LEU A 158 -6.01 -12.04 6.32
CA LEU A 158 -5.42 -13.13 5.52
C LEU A 158 -6.20 -14.45 5.66
N GLN A 159 -6.69 -14.77 6.85
CA GLN A 159 -7.40 -16.02 7.11
C GLN A 159 -8.65 -16.15 6.23
N HIS A 160 -9.43 -15.08 6.05
CA HIS A 160 -10.65 -15.12 5.24
C HIS A 160 -10.36 -15.38 3.74
N ILE A 161 -9.22 -14.89 3.25
CA ILE A 161 -8.71 -15.21 1.90
C ILE A 161 -8.31 -16.69 1.82
N GLN A 162 -7.79 -17.29 2.89
CA GLN A 162 -7.40 -18.71 2.91
C GLN A 162 -8.60 -19.65 3.09
N GLN A 163 -9.61 -19.23 3.84
CA GLN A 163 -10.85 -19.98 4.07
C GLN A 163 -11.81 -19.96 2.88
N THR A 164 -11.54 -19.13 1.87
CA THR A 164 -12.40 -18.93 0.70
C THR A 164 -12.85 -20.24 0.05
N TRP A 165 -11.97 -21.24 0.03
CA TRP A 165 -12.24 -22.54 -0.58
C TRP A 165 -13.55 -23.19 -0.13
N LEU A 166 -13.93 -23.08 1.16
CA LEU A 166 -15.19 -23.61 1.67
C LEU A 166 -16.17 -22.53 2.15
N ASN A 167 -15.65 -21.42 2.67
CA ASN A 167 -16.48 -20.39 3.30
C ASN A 167 -16.94 -19.29 2.33
N GLY A 168 -16.37 -19.26 1.11
CA GLY A 168 -16.55 -18.14 0.19
C GLY A 168 -15.81 -16.90 0.67
N TYR A 169 -16.02 -15.77 0.00
CA TYR A 169 -15.37 -14.51 0.34
C TYR A 169 -16.26 -13.33 -0.05
N HIS A 170 -16.12 -12.21 0.66
CA HIS A 170 -16.65 -10.93 0.24
C HIS A 170 -15.51 -9.93 0.19
N SER A 171 -15.42 -9.22 -0.93
CA SER A 171 -14.41 -8.18 -1.12
C SER A 171 -14.45 -7.20 0.05
N ASN A 172 -13.27 -6.77 0.47
CA ASN A 172 -13.13 -5.72 1.46
C ASN A 172 -12.37 -4.52 0.92
N ALA A 173 -12.01 -4.51 -0.37
CA ALA A 173 -11.36 -3.39 -1.03
C ALA A 173 -11.82 -3.13 -2.47
N LEU A 174 -12.13 -1.87 -2.81
CA LEU A 174 -12.45 -1.45 -4.19
C LEU A 174 -11.41 -0.45 -4.71
N ALA A 175 -11.05 -0.57 -5.99
CA ALA A 175 -10.21 0.40 -6.68
C ALA A 175 -10.98 1.69 -6.95
N LEU A 176 -10.34 2.86 -6.75
CA LEU A 176 -10.97 4.17 -6.90
C LEU A 176 -10.29 5.02 -7.98
N LYS A 177 -11.09 5.62 -8.86
CA LYS A 177 -10.72 6.75 -9.72
C LYS A 177 -11.54 7.96 -9.31
N ASN A 178 -10.85 8.97 -8.76
CA ASN A 178 -11.43 10.20 -8.22
C ASN A 178 -12.61 9.92 -7.26
N GLY A 179 -12.47 8.88 -6.43
CA GLY A 179 -13.48 8.48 -5.45
C GLY A 179 -14.62 7.60 -5.99
N ALA A 180 -14.71 7.35 -7.30
CA ALA A 180 -15.65 6.39 -7.88
C ALA A 180 -15.00 5.01 -8.04
N ALA A 181 -15.76 3.94 -7.79
CA ALA A 181 -15.27 2.57 -7.98
C ALA A 181 -14.97 2.30 -9.46
N VAL A 182 -13.86 1.61 -9.72
CA VAL A 182 -13.44 1.20 -11.07
C VAL A 182 -13.69 -0.29 -11.24
N THR A 183 -14.22 -0.66 -12.40
CA THR A 183 -14.40 -2.07 -12.78
C THR A 183 -13.06 -2.69 -13.18
N THR A 184 -12.86 -3.93 -12.77
CA THR A 184 -11.72 -4.75 -13.19
C THR A 184 -12.19 -5.81 -14.19
N LYS A 185 -11.27 -6.42 -14.94
CA LYS A 185 -11.63 -7.60 -15.76
C LYS A 185 -11.91 -8.84 -14.92
N ALA A 186 -11.51 -8.86 -13.65
CA ALA A 186 -11.69 -10.02 -12.78
C ALA A 186 -13.17 -10.28 -12.44
N ASP A 187 -14.06 -9.29 -12.56
CA ASP A 187 -15.49 -9.47 -12.30
C ASP A 187 -16.25 -10.10 -13.49
N GLU A 188 -15.58 -10.32 -14.62
CA GLU A 188 -16.19 -10.82 -15.85
C GLU A 188 -15.52 -12.10 -16.32
N ALA A 189 -16.30 -13.07 -16.81
CA ALA A 189 -15.76 -14.29 -17.42
C ALA A 189 -14.81 -14.03 -18.61
N SER A 190 -14.92 -12.85 -19.25
CA SER A 190 -14.03 -12.44 -20.34
C SER A 190 -12.61 -12.08 -19.88
N GLY A 191 -12.40 -11.79 -18.59
CA GLY A 191 -11.10 -11.49 -18.00
C GLY A 191 -10.23 -12.70 -17.73
N TYR A 192 -10.76 -13.91 -17.96
CA TYR A 192 -10.14 -15.17 -17.63
C TYR A 192 -9.81 -16.00 -18.88
N THR A 193 -8.79 -16.84 -18.77
CA THR A 193 -8.31 -17.72 -19.83
C THR A 193 -9.25 -18.91 -20.05
N SER A 194 -8.98 -19.72 -21.08
CA SER A 194 -9.80 -20.90 -21.35
C SER A 194 -9.73 -21.97 -20.26
N ILE A 195 -8.64 -22.06 -19.49
CA ILE A 195 -8.52 -23.03 -18.40
C ILE A 195 -9.39 -22.64 -17.20
N ASP A 196 -9.57 -21.35 -16.99
CA ASP A 196 -10.41 -20.80 -15.92
C ASP A 196 -11.90 -21.12 -16.13
N LYS A 197 -12.32 -21.51 -17.33
CA LYS A 197 -13.72 -21.91 -17.58
C LYS A 197 -14.12 -23.19 -16.84
N THR A 198 -13.16 -23.94 -16.29
CA THR A 198 -13.45 -25.08 -15.41
C THR A 198 -13.73 -24.67 -13.96
N LEU A 199 -13.59 -23.38 -13.62
CA LEU A 199 -13.77 -22.85 -12.26
C LEU A 199 -15.24 -22.77 -11.82
N GLY A 200 -16.20 -22.86 -12.73
CA GLY A 200 -17.62 -22.71 -12.41
C GLY A 200 -18.11 -21.28 -12.61
N ASP A 201 -19.08 -20.85 -11.79
CA ASP A 201 -19.76 -19.56 -11.94
C ASP A 201 -19.11 -18.48 -11.08
N ILE A 202 -18.91 -17.27 -11.60
CA ILE A 202 -18.36 -16.14 -10.84
C ILE A 202 -19.33 -15.71 -9.73
N GLU A 203 -18.81 -15.59 -8.50
CA GLU A 203 -19.54 -14.99 -7.38
C GLU A 203 -19.31 -13.47 -7.35
N ALA A 204 -20.40 -12.71 -7.26
CA ALA A 204 -20.35 -11.25 -7.24
C ALA A 204 -19.72 -10.70 -5.95
N ASN A 205 -19.09 -9.52 -6.04
CA ASN A 205 -18.49 -8.79 -4.92
C ASN A 205 -17.42 -9.59 -4.17
N THR A 206 -16.55 -10.28 -4.89
CA THR A 206 -15.49 -11.14 -4.34
C THR A 206 -14.07 -10.71 -4.76
N THR A 207 -13.97 -9.71 -5.63
CA THR A 207 -12.71 -9.18 -6.14
C THR A 207 -12.25 -8.00 -5.30
N ASP A 208 -11.01 -8.04 -4.81
CA ASP A 208 -10.36 -6.87 -4.23
C ASP A 208 -9.48 -6.18 -5.27
N ALA A 209 -9.47 -4.84 -5.23
CA ALA A 209 -8.67 -4.08 -6.18
C ALA A 209 -8.07 -2.80 -5.58
N VAL A 210 -6.92 -2.43 -6.13
CA VAL A 210 -6.25 -1.14 -5.93
C VAL A 210 -5.97 -0.54 -7.30
N LEU A 211 -6.26 0.75 -7.46
CA LEU A 211 -5.80 1.51 -8.61
C LEU A 211 -4.46 2.14 -8.22
N GLU A 212 -3.40 1.95 -9.01
CA GLU A 212 -2.08 2.51 -8.70
C GLU A 212 -1.87 3.87 -9.38
N GLY A 213 -2.40 4.07 -10.59
CA GLY A 213 -2.23 5.34 -11.28
C GLY A 213 -3.15 5.56 -12.49
N ILE A 214 -3.04 6.75 -13.06
CA ILE A 214 -3.84 7.25 -14.19
C ILE A 214 -2.91 7.97 -15.16
N VAL A 215 -2.96 7.62 -16.45
CA VAL A 215 -2.20 8.30 -17.51
C VAL A 215 -3.12 8.51 -18.70
N GLY A 216 -3.33 9.76 -19.11
CA GLY A 216 -4.28 10.07 -20.19
C GLY A 216 -5.70 9.58 -19.88
N ASN A 217 -6.20 8.67 -20.70
CA ASN A 217 -7.49 7.97 -20.52
C ASN A 217 -7.36 6.62 -19.82
N TYR A 218 -6.13 6.17 -19.59
CA TYR A 218 -5.85 4.90 -18.95
C TYR A 218 -5.83 5.04 -17.44
N SER A 219 -6.26 3.99 -16.77
CA SER A 219 -6.04 3.81 -15.34
C SER A 219 -5.63 2.38 -15.08
N PHE A 220 -4.63 2.15 -14.25
CA PHE A 220 -4.02 0.85 -14.06
C PHE A 220 -3.89 0.50 -12.58
N GLY A 221 -3.78 -0.78 -12.28
CA GLY A 221 -3.58 -1.25 -10.92
C GLY A 221 -3.60 -2.76 -10.83
N THR A 222 -3.88 -3.27 -9.65
CA THR A 222 -3.84 -4.72 -9.36
C THR A 222 -5.15 -5.16 -8.74
N SER A 223 -5.63 -6.35 -9.13
CA SER A 223 -6.80 -6.99 -8.53
C SER A 223 -6.50 -8.43 -8.12
N THR A 224 -7.29 -8.96 -7.18
CA THR A 224 -7.43 -10.41 -7.00
C THR A 224 -8.32 -10.99 -8.10
N SER A 225 -8.44 -12.31 -8.19
CA SER A 225 -9.50 -12.90 -9.01
C SER A 225 -10.82 -12.83 -8.24
N ALA A 226 -11.94 -12.82 -8.97
CA ALA A 226 -13.19 -13.24 -8.40
C ALA A 226 -13.09 -14.66 -7.86
N VAL A 227 -13.99 -14.97 -6.93
CA VAL A 227 -14.23 -16.32 -6.44
C VAL A 227 -15.22 -16.99 -7.35
N PHE A 228 -14.99 -18.28 -7.64
CA PHE A 228 -15.84 -19.05 -8.51
C PHE A 228 -16.54 -20.15 -7.74
N LYS A 229 -17.85 -20.30 -7.91
CA LYS A 229 -18.63 -21.38 -7.34
C LYS A 229 -18.50 -22.64 -8.20
N ASN A 230 -17.88 -23.69 -7.65
CA ASN A 230 -17.78 -25.01 -8.30
C ASN A 230 -18.30 -26.11 -7.36
N GLY A 231 -19.60 -26.44 -7.48
CA GLY A 231 -20.22 -27.40 -6.59
C GLY A 231 -20.17 -26.91 -5.13
N SER A 232 -19.40 -27.61 -4.28
CA SER A 232 -19.24 -27.27 -2.86
C SER A 232 -18.00 -26.45 -2.54
N VAL A 233 -17.16 -26.13 -3.53
CA VAL A 233 -15.90 -25.40 -3.32
C VAL A 233 -15.91 -24.06 -4.04
N ASN A 234 -15.07 -23.12 -3.57
CA ASN A 234 -14.95 -21.78 -4.14
C ASN A 234 -13.48 -21.42 -4.48
N PRO A 235 -12.91 -21.96 -5.57
CA PRO A 235 -11.55 -21.65 -6.02
C PRO A 235 -11.37 -20.21 -6.50
N ARG A 236 -10.12 -19.73 -6.45
CA ARG A 236 -9.64 -18.53 -7.14
C ARG A 236 -8.74 -18.90 -8.32
N ALA A 237 -8.77 -18.06 -9.36
CA ALA A 237 -7.94 -18.24 -10.55
C ALA A 237 -6.49 -17.81 -10.32
N PHE A 238 -6.30 -16.71 -9.58
CA PHE A 238 -5.00 -16.12 -9.26
C PHE A 238 -5.10 -15.27 -7.99
N ALA A 239 -3.97 -15.07 -7.30
CA ALA A 239 -3.94 -14.20 -6.13
C ALA A 239 -3.86 -12.71 -6.52
N LYS A 240 -3.08 -12.38 -7.56
CA LYS A 240 -2.86 -11.00 -8.04
C LYS A 240 -2.76 -10.95 -9.56
N ARG A 241 -3.38 -9.95 -10.18
CA ARG A 241 -3.28 -9.68 -11.62
C ARG A 241 -3.31 -8.17 -11.86
N GLY A 242 -2.30 -7.69 -12.56
CA GLY A 242 -2.28 -6.32 -13.08
C GLY A 242 -3.39 -6.13 -14.11
N PHE A 243 -3.96 -4.93 -14.17
CA PHE A 243 -4.93 -4.55 -15.18
C PHE A 243 -4.69 -3.13 -15.67
N VAL A 244 -5.17 -2.85 -16.88
CA VAL A 244 -5.27 -1.51 -17.46
C VAL A 244 -6.69 -1.30 -17.91
N ASN A 245 -7.27 -0.16 -17.59
CA ASN A 245 -8.60 0.24 -18.02
C ASN A 245 -8.47 1.43 -18.97
N ASN A 246 -8.98 1.29 -20.19
CA ASN A 246 -9.10 2.35 -21.18
C ASN A 246 -10.57 2.80 -21.26
N ASP A 247 -10.90 3.96 -20.68
CA ASP A 247 -12.26 4.54 -20.68
C ASP A 247 -13.39 3.54 -20.32
N GLY A 248 -13.18 2.74 -19.27
CA GLY A 248 -14.15 1.76 -18.78
C GLY A 248 -14.02 0.37 -19.41
N THR A 249 -13.08 0.16 -20.33
CA THR A 249 -12.75 -1.15 -20.92
C THR A 249 -11.47 -1.71 -20.30
N PRO A 250 -11.56 -2.61 -19.30
CA PRO A 250 -10.38 -3.19 -18.67
C PRO A 250 -9.73 -4.29 -19.53
N VAL A 251 -8.43 -4.49 -19.34
CA VAL A 251 -7.60 -5.55 -19.93
C VAL A 251 -6.68 -6.12 -18.85
N SER A 252 -6.65 -7.45 -18.75
CA SER A 252 -5.80 -8.18 -17.82
C SER A 252 -4.35 -8.27 -18.33
N LEU A 253 -3.38 -7.98 -17.48
CA LEU A 253 -1.96 -8.09 -17.79
C LEU A 253 -1.43 -9.47 -17.42
N LEU A 254 -1.42 -10.39 -18.39
CA LEU A 254 -0.95 -11.75 -18.18
C LEU A 254 0.57 -11.81 -18.00
N ALA A 255 1.06 -12.81 -17.25
CA ALA A 255 2.49 -13.04 -17.09
C ALA A 255 3.17 -13.30 -18.46
N PRO A 256 4.23 -12.55 -18.83
CA PRO A 256 4.91 -12.69 -20.13
C PRO A 256 5.89 -13.89 -20.13
N VAL A 257 5.37 -15.09 -19.87
CA VAL A 257 6.13 -16.34 -19.84
C VAL A 257 5.80 -17.22 -21.05
N SER A 258 6.82 -17.81 -21.69
CA SER A 258 6.64 -18.57 -22.93
C SER A 258 6.45 -20.09 -22.71
N GLY A 259 6.91 -20.67 -21.60
CA GLY A 259 7.03 -22.13 -21.44
C GLY A 259 6.45 -22.78 -20.18
N ASP A 260 6.34 -22.06 -19.06
CA ASP A 260 5.87 -22.66 -17.80
C ASP A 260 4.33 -22.61 -17.72
N ALA A 261 3.68 -23.77 -17.86
CA ALA A 261 2.22 -23.87 -17.84
C ALA A 261 1.63 -23.52 -16.46
N PHE A 262 2.35 -23.82 -15.39
CA PHE A 262 1.90 -23.52 -14.04
C PHE A 262 1.92 -22.01 -13.78
N VAL A 263 3.04 -21.34 -14.10
CA VAL A 263 3.16 -19.88 -14.00
C VAL A 263 2.21 -19.15 -14.95
N LYS A 264 1.97 -19.67 -16.17
CA LYS A 264 0.97 -19.10 -17.07
C LYS A 264 -0.43 -19.03 -16.47
N ASN A 265 -0.81 -20.05 -15.70
CA ASN A 265 -2.15 -20.19 -15.15
C ASN A 265 -2.29 -19.52 -13.78
N MET A 266 -1.37 -19.80 -12.85
CA MET A 266 -1.45 -19.37 -11.45
C MET A 266 -0.53 -18.20 -11.10
N GLY A 267 0.40 -17.86 -12.00
CA GLY A 267 1.36 -16.79 -11.78
C GLY A 267 0.69 -15.44 -11.57
N GLN A 268 1.39 -14.59 -10.84
CA GLN A 268 0.91 -13.30 -10.40
C GLN A 268 1.52 -12.20 -11.24
N THR A 269 0.80 -11.10 -11.39
CA THR A 269 1.33 -9.86 -11.96
C THR A 269 0.81 -8.66 -11.19
N THR A 270 1.57 -7.57 -11.21
CA THR A 270 1.14 -6.26 -10.69
C THR A 270 1.36 -5.20 -11.77
N ALA A 271 0.60 -4.10 -11.70
CA ALA A 271 0.81 -2.92 -12.55
C ALA A 271 1.05 -1.72 -11.63
N ASN A 272 2.29 -1.23 -11.56
CA ASN A 272 2.72 -0.30 -10.51
C ASN A 272 2.96 1.12 -11.05
N GLY A 273 3.47 1.23 -12.29
CA GLY A 273 3.73 2.52 -12.94
C GLY A 273 3.45 2.46 -14.43
N ALA A 274 3.18 3.61 -15.04
CA ALA A 274 2.96 3.69 -16.48
C ALA A 274 3.38 5.04 -17.06
N VAL A 275 3.70 5.06 -18.34
CA VAL A 275 3.98 6.28 -19.09
C VAL A 275 3.52 6.14 -20.54
N GLU A 276 3.08 7.24 -21.15
CA GLU A 276 2.83 7.28 -22.58
C GLU A 276 4.17 7.32 -23.34
N THR A 277 4.33 6.42 -24.30
CA THR A 277 5.50 6.37 -25.18
C THR A 277 5.35 7.34 -26.35
N THR A 278 6.46 7.65 -27.02
CA THR A 278 6.49 8.64 -28.13
C THR A 278 5.62 8.27 -29.34
N ASP A 279 5.23 7.00 -29.47
CA ASP A 279 4.32 6.48 -30.48
C ASP A 279 2.83 6.51 -30.04
N GLY A 280 2.53 7.02 -28.84
CA GLY A 280 1.18 7.17 -28.29
C GLY A 280 0.60 5.90 -27.65
N ASN A 281 1.42 4.86 -27.47
CA ASN A 281 1.05 3.69 -26.69
C ASN A 281 1.26 3.95 -25.19
N LEU A 282 0.64 3.14 -24.33
CA LEU A 282 0.90 3.13 -22.90
C LEU A 282 1.89 2.01 -22.57
N LEU A 283 3.06 2.36 -22.04
CA LEU A 283 3.97 1.41 -21.41
C LEU A 283 3.63 1.31 -19.93
N VAL A 284 3.26 0.12 -19.48
CA VAL A 284 3.00 -0.22 -18.09
C VAL A 284 4.12 -1.11 -17.56
N VAL A 285 4.59 -0.82 -16.35
CA VAL A 285 5.62 -1.60 -15.66
C VAL A 285 5.09 -2.13 -14.34
N GLY A 286 5.67 -3.23 -13.88
CA GLY A 286 5.28 -3.87 -12.62
C GLY A 286 6.14 -5.08 -12.32
N SER A 287 5.52 -6.08 -11.72
CA SER A 287 6.14 -7.37 -11.45
C SER A 287 5.37 -8.51 -12.12
N SER A 288 6.06 -9.59 -12.47
CA SER A 288 5.47 -10.83 -12.96
C SER A 288 6.19 -12.05 -12.44
N SER A 289 5.43 -13.07 -12.08
CA SER A 289 5.97 -14.40 -11.77
C SER A 289 6.70 -14.99 -12.98
N PHE A 290 7.85 -15.62 -12.72
CA PHE A 290 8.62 -16.35 -13.74
C PHE A 290 8.94 -17.80 -13.35
N GLY A 291 8.73 -18.18 -12.09
CA GLY A 291 8.92 -19.54 -11.60
C GLY A 291 8.26 -19.75 -10.23
N GLN A 292 7.90 -20.98 -9.91
CA GLN A 292 7.42 -21.37 -8.59
C GLN A 292 8.56 -21.41 -7.56
N THR A 293 8.24 -21.13 -6.30
CA THR A 293 9.22 -21.17 -5.19
C THR A 293 8.94 -22.26 -4.17
N PHE A 294 7.68 -22.65 -4.00
CA PHE A 294 7.28 -23.59 -2.95
C PHE A 294 7.82 -25.02 -3.10
N THR A 295 8.27 -25.43 -4.29
CA THR A 295 8.68 -26.82 -4.54
C THR A 295 9.99 -27.23 -3.88
N GLN A 296 10.82 -26.28 -3.47
CA GLN A 296 12.13 -26.59 -2.88
C GLN A 296 12.05 -26.82 -1.38
N ASN A 297 11.23 -26.01 -0.68
CA ASN A 297 11.00 -26.14 0.75
C ASN A 297 9.50 -25.97 1.06
N LEU A 298 8.77 -27.09 1.00
CA LEU A 298 7.32 -27.12 1.25
C LEU A 298 6.98 -26.77 2.71
N ASP A 299 7.87 -27.07 3.65
CA ASP A 299 7.66 -26.81 5.08
C ASP A 299 7.68 -25.31 5.40
N SER A 300 8.47 -24.54 4.66
CA SER A 300 8.51 -23.07 4.78
C SER A 300 7.34 -22.34 4.11
N ARG A 301 6.41 -23.09 3.50
CA ARG A 301 5.33 -22.58 2.63
C ARG A 301 3.99 -23.25 2.92
N GLU A 302 3.93 -24.10 3.94
CA GLU A 302 2.70 -24.77 4.31
C GLU A 302 1.85 -23.83 5.15
N PRO A 303 0.56 -23.67 4.82
CA PRO A 303 -0.30 -22.85 5.66
C PRO A 303 -0.61 -23.57 6.97
N ASN A 304 -0.89 -22.79 8.02
CA ASN A 304 -1.34 -23.34 9.29
C ASN A 304 -2.84 -23.73 9.23
N THR A 305 -3.14 -25.01 9.01
CA THR A 305 -4.52 -25.50 8.90
C THR A 305 -5.31 -25.42 10.19
N ASP A 306 -4.65 -25.42 11.36
CA ASP A 306 -5.33 -25.23 12.64
C ASP A 306 -5.84 -23.79 12.77
N ASN A 307 -5.13 -22.84 12.17
CA ASN A 307 -5.59 -21.45 12.11
C ASN A 307 -6.65 -21.25 11.02
N ILE A 308 -6.51 -21.86 9.84
CA ILE A 308 -7.53 -21.76 8.76
C ILE A 308 -8.84 -22.43 9.17
N ASN A 309 -8.77 -23.61 9.79
CA ASN A 309 -9.87 -24.33 10.43
C ASN A 309 -11.17 -24.45 9.60
N ILE A 310 -11.07 -24.96 8.38
CA ILE A 310 -12.24 -25.27 7.51
C ILE A 310 -12.55 -26.78 7.44
N GLY A 311 -11.96 -27.59 8.33
CA GLY A 311 -12.14 -29.03 8.34
C GLY A 311 -11.44 -29.78 7.20
N LEU A 312 -10.50 -29.13 6.50
CA LEU A 312 -9.61 -29.73 5.52
C LEU A 312 -8.19 -29.80 6.07
N GLY A 313 -7.53 -30.95 5.86
CA GLY A 313 -6.09 -31.05 6.05
C GLY A 313 -5.34 -30.50 4.83
N PHE A 314 -4.04 -30.30 4.98
CA PHE A 314 -3.14 -29.89 3.89
C PHE A 314 -2.19 -31.05 3.53
N ASN A 315 -2.16 -31.46 2.26
CA ASN A 315 -1.29 -32.55 1.81
C ASN A 315 -0.10 -32.04 0.98
N LYS A 316 1.11 -32.14 1.54
CA LYS A 316 2.36 -31.72 0.90
C LYS A 316 2.64 -32.42 -0.43
N ASP A 317 2.32 -33.71 -0.55
CA ASP A 317 2.51 -34.46 -1.80
C ASP A 317 1.56 -33.98 -2.91
N THR A 318 0.35 -33.57 -2.54
CA THR A 318 -0.60 -32.94 -3.45
C THR A 318 -0.11 -31.55 -3.84
N PHE A 319 0.36 -30.76 -2.87
CA PHE A 319 0.91 -29.43 -3.12
C PHE A 319 2.08 -29.47 -4.11
N ALA A 320 3.05 -30.37 -3.89
CA ALA A 320 4.20 -30.55 -4.79
C ALA A 320 3.81 -30.92 -6.23
N LYS A 321 2.64 -31.56 -6.42
CA LYS A 321 2.15 -31.96 -7.74
C LYS A 321 1.44 -30.84 -8.50
N CYS A 322 1.12 -29.71 -7.87
CA CYS A 322 0.45 -28.58 -8.53
C CYS A 322 1.18 -28.14 -9.80
N VAL A 323 2.52 -28.07 -9.78
CA VAL A 323 3.34 -27.68 -10.93
C VAL A 323 3.22 -28.64 -12.12
N ASN A 324 3.04 -29.93 -11.82
CA ASN A 324 3.07 -31.00 -12.84
C ASN A 324 1.66 -31.42 -13.31
N ASN A 325 0.60 -30.85 -12.72
CA ASN A 325 -0.77 -31.18 -13.07
C ASN A 325 -1.63 -29.93 -13.33
N PRO A 326 -1.31 -29.16 -14.38
CA PRO A 326 -1.98 -27.89 -14.66
C PRO A 326 -3.48 -28.03 -14.95
N SER A 327 -3.97 -29.24 -15.29
CA SER A 327 -5.40 -29.50 -15.51
C SER A 327 -6.25 -29.58 -14.24
N ASN A 328 -5.64 -29.78 -13.07
CA ASN A 328 -6.36 -29.98 -11.80
C ASN A 328 -6.19 -28.82 -10.81
N LEU A 329 -5.45 -27.76 -11.17
CA LEU A 329 -5.07 -26.64 -10.28
C LEU A 329 -6.24 -26.09 -9.47
N TYR A 330 -7.36 -25.87 -10.15
CA TYR A 330 -8.54 -25.23 -9.59
C TYR A 330 -9.50 -26.19 -8.86
N SER A 331 -9.20 -27.49 -8.90
CA SER A 331 -9.90 -28.54 -8.14
C SER A 331 -9.14 -28.99 -6.91
N THR A 332 -8.00 -28.36 -6.62
CA THR A 332 -7.05 -28.74 -5.57
C THR A 332 -6.83 -27.58 -4.61
N PHE A 333 -7.22 -27.77 -3.35
CA PHE A 333 -7.11 -26.77 -2.29
C PHE A 333 -5.66 -26.31 -2.09
N GLU A 334 -4.72 -27.26 -2.10
CA GLU A 334 -3.31 -26.98 -1.85
C GLU A 334 -2.70 -26.03 -2.89
N CYS A 335 -3.15 -26.08 -4.14
CA CYS A 335 -2.64 -25.20 -5.20
C CYS A 335 -3.04 -23.72 -5.00
N GLN A 336 -3.98 -23.42 -4.10
CA GLN A 336 -4.37 -22.04 -3.78
C GLN A 336 -3.32 -21.29 -2.94
N PHE A 337 -2.33 -22.00 -2.40
CA PHE A 337 -1.25 -21.47 -1.56
C PHE A 337 0.09 -21.36 -2.30
N SER A 338 0.09 -21.52 -3.62
CA SER A 338 1.32 -21.50 -4.40
C SER A 338 1.99 -20.13 -4.41
N THR A 339 3.31 -20.15 -4.20
CA THR A 339 4.18 -18.96 -4.19
C THR A 339 5.15 -18.94 -5.36
N PHE A 340 5.62 -17.75 -5.72
CA PHE A 340 6.37 -17.50 -6.95
C PHE A 340 7.58 -16.61 -6.75
N ALA A 341 8.61 -16.85 -7.56
CA ALA A 341 9.68 -15.91 -7.82
C ALA A 341 9.19 -14.92 -8.86
N ASN A 342 9.48 -13.64 -8.64
CA ASN A 342 8.98 -12.57 -9.50
C ASN A 342 10.12 -11.76 -10.11
N ALA A 343 9.83 -11.25 -11.29
CA ALA A 343 10.71 -10.48 -12.14
C ALA A 343 10.06 -9.12 -12.42
N ALA A 344 10.86 -8.06 -12.57
CA ALA A 344 10.32 -6.81 -13.10
C ALA A 344 9.81 -7.07 -14.52
N ALA A 345 8.66 -6.53 -14.88
CA ALA A 345 7.97 -6.82 -16.14
C ALA A 345 7.34 -5.57 -16.76
N PHE A 346 7.03 -5.65 -18.06
CA PHE A 346 6.35 -4.59 -18.78
C PHE A 346 5.26 -5.13 -19.72
N TRP A 347 4.31 -4.25 -20.03
CA TRP A 347 3.23 -4.43 -20.98
C TRP A 347 3.04 -3.15 -21.78
N VAL A 348 2.74 -3.28 -23.08
CA VAL A 348 2.43 -2.15 -23.96
C VAL A 348 0.99 -2.30 -24.42
N VAL A 349 0.18 -1.30 -24.10
CA VAL A 349 -1.22 -1.20 -24.50
C VAL A 349 -1.33 -0.14 -25.59
N ASP A 350 -1.93 -0.47 -26.72
CA ASP A 350 -2.13 0.48 -27.81
C ASP A 350 -3.29 1.45 -27.54
N ASN A 351 -3.42 2.47 -28.39
CA ASN A 351 -4.49 3.48 -28.29
C ASN A 351 -5.93 2.94 -28.39
N THR A 352 -6.11 1.67 -28.78
CA THR A 352 -7.41 0.99 -28.80
C THR A 352 -7.66 0.17 -27.53
N GLY A 353 -6.70 0.17 -26.60
CA GLY A 353 -6.76 -0.60 -25.37
C GLY A 353 -6.28 -2.05 -25.51
N ASN A 354 -5.63 -2.44 -26.62
CA ASN A 354 -5.17 -3.82 -26.81
C ASN A 354 -3.74 -4.01 -26.31
N LEU A 355 -3.47 -5.14 -25.67
CA LEU A 355 -2.12 -5.55 -25.32
C LEU A 355 -1.35 -5.97 -26.58
N VAL A 356 -0.38 -5.16 -27.00
CA VAL A 356 0.40 -5.39 -28.24
C VAL A 356 1.79 -5.95 -27.98
N LYS A 357 2.33 -5.78 -26.76
CA LYS A 357 3.63 -6.30 -26.37
C LYS A 357 3.70 -6.53 -24.86
N SER A 358 4.47 -7.51 -24.44
CA SER A 358 4.86 -7.68 -23.04
C SER A 358 6.19 -8.40 -22.93
N GLY A 359 6.84 -8.29 -21.78
CA GLY A 359 8.12 -8.93 -21.55
C GLY A 359 8.63 -8.78 -20.12
N VAL A 360 9.70 -9.51 -19.83
CA VAL A 360 10.43 -9.42 -18.57
C VAL A 360 11.56 -8.39 -18.71
N ILE A 361 11.71 -7.52 -17.71
CA ILE A 361 12.75 -6.51 -17.58
C ILE A 361 14.02 -7.11 -16.94
N SER A 362 13.87 -8.01 -15.95
CA SER A 362 15.01 -8.61 -15.24
C SER A 362 14.73 -10.05 -14.79
N SER A 363 15.72 -10.95 -14.93
CA SER A 363 15.93 -12.15 -14.10
C SER A 363 17.05 -12.98 -14.73
N ASN A 364 18.23 -12.95 -14.12
CA ASN A 364 19.30 -13.92 -14.39
C ASN A 364 19.48 -14.91 -13.22
N LEU A 365 18.70 -14.74 -12.16
CA LEU A 365 18.77 -15.55 -10.95
C LEU A 365 17.79 -16.73 -11.04
N ALA A 366 18.13 -17.82 -10.35
CA ALA A 366 17.20 -18.92 -10.16
C ALA A 366 15.98 -18.45 -9.34
N ALA A 367 14.84 -19.11 -9.54
CA ALA A 367 13.59 -18.75 -8.84
C ALA A 367 13.75 -18.81 -7.31
N VAL A 368 14.39 -19.87 -6.83
CA VAL A 368 14.80 -20.02 -5.44
C VAL A 368 16.31 -19.89 -5.39
N ASP A 369 16.79 -19.36 -4.28
CA ASP A 369 18.20 -19.27 -4.01
C ASP A 369 18.85 -20.68 -3.90
N PRO A 370 19.95 -20.95 -4.63
CA PRO A 370 20.63 -22.25 -4.58
C PRO A 370 21.19 -22.63 -3.20
N ASP A 371 21.51 -21.64 -2.36
CA ASP A 371 22.13 -21.84 -1.04
C ASP A 371 21.12 -21.76 0.11
N HIS A 372 19.96 -21.11 -0.10
CA HIS A 372 18.88 -20.94 0.89
C HIS A 372 17.49 -21.20 0.30
N ASP A 373 16.97 -22.40 0.49
CA ASP A 373 15.70 -22.84 -0.11
C ASP A 373 14.44 -22.12 0.40
N ASP A 374 14.56 -21.32 1.47
CA ASP A 374 13.51 -20.45 2.03
C ASP A 374 13.51 -19.04 1.41
N VAL A 375 14.48 -18.69 0.57
CA VAL A 375 14.62 -17.37 -0.07
C VAL A 375 14.36 -17.45 -1.57
N SER A 376 13.61 -16.48 -2.10
CA SER A 376 13.28 -16.42 -3.53
C SER A 376 13.79 -15.17 -4.22
N SER A 377 14.04 -15.28 -5.53
CA SER A 377 14.34 -14.12 -6.37
C SER A 377 13.08 -13.27 -6.57
N GLN A 378 13.19 -11.98 -6.25
CA GLN A 378 12.12 -11.00 -6.32
C GLN A 378 12.60 -9.74 -7.05
N ALA A 379 11.77 -9.22 -7.93
CA ALA A 379 12.00 -7.95 -8.60
C ALA A 379 10.67 -7.31 -9.01
N SER A 380 10.67 -5.99 -9.03
CA SER A 380 9.53 -5.16 -9.41
C SER A 380 10.04 -3.88 -10.04
N ALA A 381 9.35 -3.41 -11.08
CA ALA A 381 9.42 -2.02 -11.49
C ALA A 381 8.24 -1.27 -10.86
N ASN A 382 8.52 -0.30 -10.01
CA ASN A 382 7.54 0.45 -9.23
C ASN A 382 7.07 1.72 -9.98
N ALA A 383 7.97 2.36 -10.72
CA ALA A 383 7.65 3.55 -11.51
C ALA A 383 8.41 3.57 -12.85
N VAL A 384 7.97 4.44 -13.77
CA VAL A 384 8.60 4.65 -15.07
C VAL A 384 8.39 6.09 -15.53
N ALA A 385 9.43 6.71 -16.06
CA ALA A 385 9.37 8.05 -16.65
C ALA A 385 10.08 8.10 -18.00
N MET A 386 9.73 9.09 -18.83
CA MET A 386 10.46 9.38 -20.06
C MET A 386 11.68 10.23 -19.74
N VAL A 387 12.87 9.63 -19.89
CA VAL A 387 14.16 10.30 -19.71
C VAL A 387 14.84 10.38 -21.08
N ASN A 388 15.10 11.60 -21.57
CA ASN A 388 15.69 11.83 -22.89
C ASN A 388 14.97 11.02 -24.01
N ASN A 389 13.64 11.01 -23.99
CA ASN A 389 12.77 10.27 -24.92
C ASN A 389 12.88 8.73 -24.87
N ALA A 390 13.50 8.16 -23.83
CA ALA A 390 13.49 6.73 -23.55
C ALA A 390 12.80 6.44 -22.22
N PRO A 391 11.94 5.42 -22.13
CA PRO A 391 11.32 5.06 -20.86
C PRO A 391 12.38 4.43 -19.95
N VAL A 392 12.54 4.95 -18.73
CA VAL A 392 13.41 4.38 -17.70
C VAL A 392 12.54 3.96 -16.54
N ALA A 393 12.63 2.69 -16.16
CA ALA A 393 11.88 2.15 -15.04
C ALA A 393 12.77 2.07 -13.78
N VAL A 394 12.16 2.18 -12.61
CA VAL A 394 12.84 2.04 -11.31
C VAL A 394 12.06 1.13 -10.39
N GLY A 395 12.75 0.49 -9.46
CA GLY A 395 12.13 -0.39 -8.46
C GLY A 395 13.20 -1.12 -7.68
N TYR A 396 13.14 -2.44 -7.66
CA TYR A 396 14.15 -3.28 -7.03
C TYR A 396 14.35 -4.60 -7.78
N ALA A 397 15.47 -5.24 -7.51
CA ALA A 397 15.74 -6.60 -7.95
C ALA A 397 16.58 -7.35 -6.93
N SER A 398 16.41 -8.66 -6.88
CA SER A 398 17.26 -9.55 -6.12
C SER A 398 18.70 -9.48 -6.64
N ARG A 399 19.63 -9.46 -5.69
CA ARG A 399 21.05 -9.59 -5.91
C ARG A 399 21.54 -10.82 -5.16
N ASP A 400 22.30 -11.65 -5.85
CA ASP A 400 23.10 -12.70 -5.23
C ASP A 400 24.32 -12.08 -4.54
N THR A 401 24.39 -12.28 -3.22
CA THR A 401 25.48 -11.77 -2.39
C THR A 401 26.64 -12.74 -2.25
N ASN A 402 26.51 -13.98 -2.75
CA ASN A 402 27.47 -15.08 -2.61
C ASN A 402 27.92 -15.28 -1.15
N SER A 403 26.99 -15.13 -0.20
CA SER A 403 27.24 -15.23 1.25
C SER A 403 26.05 -15.89 1.97
N ASN A 404 26.10 -15.98 3.31
CA ASN A 404 25.09 -16.65 4.14
C ASN A 404 23.67 -16.02 4.11
N ASP A 405 23.42 -14.92 3.39
CA ASP A 405 22.12 -14.22 3.29
C ASP A 405 21.56 -14.26 1.84
N SER A 406 21.76 -15.37 1.14
CA SER A 406 22.24 -15.39 -0.25
C SER A 406 21.47 -14.55 -1.30
N TYR A 407 20.16 -14.27 -1.23
CA TYR A 407 19.49 -13.26 -2.06
C TYR A 407 18.94 -12.10 -1.23
N VAL A 408 19.27 -10.86 -1.64
CA VAL A 408 18.77 -9.63 -1.02
C VAL A 408 18.10 -8.72 -2.05
N MET A 409 17.05 -8.00 -1.66
CA MET A 409 16.38 -7.05 -2.56
C MET A 409 17.03 -5.68 -2.49
N GLN A 410 17.52 -5.21 -3.64
CA GLN A 410 18.24 -3.95 -3.74
C GLN A 410 17.61 -3.03 -4.80
N ALA A 411 17.55 -1.73 -4.48
CA ALA A 411 17.03 -0.70 -5.35
C ALA A 411 17.77 -0.70 -6.69
N ALA A 412 17.03 -0.64 -7.79
CA ALA A 412 17.56 -0.72 -9.13
C ALA A 412 16.79 0.18 -10.09
N TYR A 413 17.45 0.55 -11.18
CA TYR A 413 16.83 1.14 -12.36
C TYR A 413 17.10 0.27 -13.59
N PHE A 414 16.22 0.38 -14.57
CA PHE A 414 16.18 -0.46 -15.75
C PHE A 414 16.06 0.41 -17.00
N GLU A 415 17.04 0.28 -17.89
CA GLU A 415 17.12 1.04 -19.15
C GLU A 415 16.88 0.10 -20.34
N PRO A 416 15.87 0.34 -21.18
CA PRO A 416 15.55 -0.53 -22.30
C PRO A 416 16.42 -0.27 -23.52
N SER A 417 16.56 -1.30 -24.33
CA SER A 417 16.85 -1.18 -25.76
C SER A 417 15.72 -0.47 -26.49
N ALA A 418 16.02 0.18 -27.63
CA ALA A 418 15.06 0.98 -28.38
C ALA A 418 13.80 0.22 -28.81
N ASP A 419 13.90 -1.10 -29.02
CA ASP A 419 12.78 -1.95 -29.40
C ASP A 419 12.09 -2.62 -28.20
N LEU A 420 12.44 -2.29 -26.96
CA LEU A 420 11.92 -2.92 -25.73
C LEU A 420 12.09 -4.46 -25.71
N THR A 421 13.13 -5.02 -26.33
CA THR A 421 13.40 -6.47 -26.29
C THR A 421 14.39 -6.88 -25.22
N LYS A 422 15.23 -5.93 -24.79
CA LYS A 422 16.24 -6.08 -23.75
C LYS A 422 16.19 -4.90 -22.80
N TRP A 423 16.49 -5.16 -21.54
CA TRP A 423 16.61 -4.16 -20.49
C TRP A 423 17.93 -4.35 -19.77
N THR A 424 18.59 -3.25 -19.43
CA THR A 424 19.81 -3.23 -18.64
C THR A 424 19.45 -2.85 -17.22
N GLN A 425 19.61 -3.79 -16.29
CA GLN A 425 19.44 -3.54 -14.86
C GLN A 425 20.73 -2.95 -14.28
N THR A 426 20.60 -1.88 -13.51
CA THR A 426 21.69 -1.34 -12.69
C THR A 426 21.22 -1.06 -11.27
N PHE A 427 21.97 -1.53 -10.27
CA PHE A 427 21.68 -1.22 -8.87
C PHE A 427 22.05 0.23 -8.54
N VAL A 428 21.22 0.88 -7.73
CA VAL A 428 21.46 2.26 -7.28
C VAL A 428 22.72 2.29 -6.39
N PRO A 429 23.71 3.14 -6.68
CA PRO A 429 24.95 3.20 -5.92
C PRO A 429 24.71 3.70 -4.48
N GLY A 430 25.57 3.30 -3.54
CA GLY A 430 25.46 3.71 -2.14
C GLY A 430 24.38 2.97 -1.32
N LEU A 431 23.62 2.07 -1.95
CA LEU A 431 22.55 1.27 -1.31
C LEU A 431 22.88 -0.23 -1.26
N ASN A 432 24.17 -0.58 -1.30
CA ASN A 432 24.59 -1.98 -1.22
C ASN A 432 24.23 -2.56 0.16
N ILE A 433 23.70 -3.77 0.15
CA ILE A 433 23.37 -4.51 1.37
C ILE A 433 24.58 -5.36 1.77
N SER A 434 25.12 -5.12 2.97
CA SER A 434 26.10 -6.01 3.60
C SER A 434 25.39 -7.24 4.18
N THR A 435 26.13 -8.33 4.42
CA THR A 435 25.55 -9.62 4.86
C THR A 435 26.14 -10.07 6.19
N GLY A 436 25.44 -10.98 6.88
CA GLY A 436 25.83 -11.48 8.20
C GLY A 436 25.67 -10.42 9.28
N ASP A 437 26.51 -10.48 10.32
CA ASP A 437 26.42 -9.61 11.51
C ASP A 437 26.59 -8.11 11.18
N ASP A 438 27.28 -7.78 10.08
CA ASP A 438 27.51 -6.41 9.64
C ASP A 438 26.41 -5.89 8.70
N ARG A 439 25.28 -6.60 8.57
CA ARG A 439 24.17 -6.21 7.68
C ARG A 439 23.63 -4.83 8.03
N ASN A 440 23.55 -3.97 7.02
CA ASN A 440 23.12 -2.58 7.14
C ASN A 440 21.62 -2.39 6.85
N TYR A 441 21.08 -3.11 5.87
CA TYR A 441 19.69 -2.99 5.42
C TYR A 441 19.00 -4.35 5.32
N GLN A 442 17.70 -4.38 5.62
CA GLN A 442 16.83 -5.52 5.30
C GLN A 442 16.59 -5.57 3.78
N TYR A 443 16.18 -4.45 3.20
CA TYR A 443 16.02 -4.25 1.75
C TYR A 443 16.19 -2.77 1.38
N THR A 444 16.35 -2.50 0.09
CA THR A 444 16.25 -1.14 -0.48
C THR A 444 15.39 -1.16 -1.73
N MET A 445 14.61 -0.10 -1.96
CA MET A 445 13.69 0.02 -3.08
C MET A 445 13.69 1.45 -3.64
N ALA A 446 13.62 1.57 -4.96
CA ALA A 446 13.25 2.83 -5.61
C ALA A 446 11.72 2.88 -5.77
N ASN A 447 11.12 4.01 -5.40
CA ASN A 447 9.68 4.20 -5.47
C ASN A 447 9.29 4.93 -6.74
N ASP A 448 10.00 6.02 -7.08
CA ASP A 448 9.63 6.89 -8.19
C ASP A 448 10.84 7.55 -8.88
N ILE A 449 10.63 8.03 -10.11
CA ILE A 449 11.64 8.65 -10.99
C ILE A 449 11.04 9.81 -11.78
N ASN A 450 11.80 10.91 -11.92
CA ASN A 450 11.41 12.03 -12.79
C ASN A 450 12.19 12.06 -14.13
N SER A 451 11.79 12.96 -15.04
CA SER A 451 12.40 13.09 -16.38
C SER A 451 13.88 13.53 -16.35
N SER A 452 14.34 14.12 -15.24
CA SER A 452 15.75 14.44 -14.98
C SER A 452 16.58 13.25 -14.46
N PHE A 453 15.99 12.05 -14.41
CA PHE A 453 16.62 10.83 -13.91
C PHE A 453 17.08 10.97 -12.44
N LYS A 454 16.24 11.62 -11.63
CA LYS A 454 16.35 11.55 -10.17
C LYS A 454 15.36 10.52 -9.65
N VAL A 455 15.85 9.69 -8.76
CA VAL A 455 15.11 8.56 -8.21
C VAL A 455 14.93 8.77 -6.72
N VAL A 456 13.72 8.62 -6.22
CA VAL A 456 13.44 8.60 -4.78
C VAL A 456 13.07 7.20 -4.32
N GLY A 457 13.31 6.91 -3.05
CA GLY A 457 12.97 5.61 -2.51
C GLY A 457 13.35 5.44 -1.06
N ILE A 458 13.41 4.18 -0.63
CA ILE A 458 13.61 3.80 0.76
C ILE A 458 14.69 2.73 0.95
N ALA A 459 15.34 2.78 2.11
CA ALA A 459 16.25 1.76 2.61
C ALA A 459 15.83 1.36 4.02
N LYS A 460 15.30 0.15 4.16
CA LYS A 460 14.87 -0.38 5.46
C LYS A 460 16.09 -0.83 6.25
N SER A 461 16.34 -0.20 7.39
CA SER A 461 17.49 -0.51 8.25
C SER A 461 17.39 -1.91 8.81
N HIS A 462 18.51 -2.62 8.88
CA HIS A 462 18.62 -3.84 9.67
C HIS A 462 18.85 -3.53 11.16
N ASN A 463 19.51 -2.41 11.45
CA ASN A 463 19.89 -2.02 12.79
C ASN A 463 18.90 -1.04 13.40
N ALA A 464 18.67 -1.19 14.71
CA ALA A 464 17.88 -0.26 15.48
C ALA A 464 18.61 1.09 15.66
N GLU A 465 17.90 2.19 15.47
CA GLU A 465 18.35 3.53 15.78
C GLU A 465 17.27 4.27 16.57
N ASN A 466 17.65 4.90 17.68
CA ASN A 466 16.73 5.66 18.52
C ASN A 466 15.45 4.88 18.88
N ARG A 467 15.61 3.58 19.23
CA ARG A 467 14.52 2.65 19.58
C ARG A 467 13.44 2.52 18.50
N SER A 468 13.88 2.48 17.24
CA SER A 468 13.09 2.19 16.04
C SER A 468 13.97 1.42 15.06
N ILE A 469 13.37 0.66 14.15
CA ILE A 469 14.07 0.05 13.00
C ILE A 469 13.74 0.93 11.78
N PRO A 470 14.51 2.00 11.53
CA PRO A 470 14.06 3.07 10.64
C PRO A 470 14.00 2.64 9.18
N GLN A 471 12.94 3.08 8.50
CA GLN A 471 12.89 3.17 7.04
C GLN A 471 13.47 4.53 6.61
N LYS A 472 14.65 4.52 5.98
CA LYS A 472 15.37 5.73 5.58
C LYS A 472 15.02 6.11 4.16
N MET A 473 14.71 7.37 3.91
CA MET A 473 14.42 7.89 2.58
C MET A 473 15.70 8.35 1.86
N PHE A 474 15.77 8.19 0.55
CA PHE A 474 16.90 8.67 -0.25
C PHE A 474 16.45 9.36 -1.53
N ILE A 475 17.36 10.19 -2.08
CA ILE A 475 17.34 10.66 -3.46
C ILE A 475 18.65 10.21 -4.14
N PHE A 476 18.53 9.59 -5.31
CA PHE A 476 19.64 9.29 -6.20
C PHE A 476 19.57 10.21 -7.43
N ASP A 477 20.69 10.84 -7.76
CA ASP A 477 20.82 11.70 -8.93
C ASP A 477 21.80 11.04 -9.93
N LYS A 478 21.29 10.66 -11.10
CA LYS A 478 22.08 10.01 -12.14
C LYS A 478 23.18 10.90 -12.73
N ALA A 479 22.97 12.22 -12.80
CA ALA A 479 23.94 13.16 -13.36
C ALA A 479 25.21 13.25 -12.50
N THR A 480 25.05 13.16 -11.17
CA THR A 480 26.18 13.11 -10.23
C THR A 480 26.61 11.69 -9.86
N ASN A 481 25.75 10.71 -10.16
CA ASN A 481 25.86 9.32 -9.73
C ASN A 481 26.01 9.16 -8.21
N GLN A 482 25.27 9.99 -7.45
CA GLN A 482 25.30 10.01 -5.99
C GLN A 482 23.92 9.77 -5.39
N THR A 483 23.92 9.04 -4.27
CA THR A 483 22.75 8.84 -3.43
C THR A 483 22.91 9.65 -2.15
N LYS A 484 21.88 10.41 -1.78
CA LYS A 484 21.81 11.21 -0.57
C LYS A 484 20.60 10.79 0.26
N PHE A 485 20.79 10.50 1.53
CA PHE A 485 19.69 10.24 2.46
C PHE A 485 19.00 11.54 2.87
N LEU A 486 17.69 11.47 3.08
CA LEU A 486 16.93 12.54 3.72
C LEU A 486 17.09 12.42 5.23
N ASP A 487 17.95 13.27 5.79
CA ASP A 487 18.31 13.26 7.21
C ASP A 487 18.38 14.69 7.79
N THR A 488 18.87 14.80 9.03
CA THR A 488 18.98 16.06 9.76
C THR A 488 19.87 17.10 9.09
N SER A 489 20.75 16.72 8.16
CA SER A 489 21.54 17.66 7.35
C SER A 489 20.70 18.40 6.32
N ILE A 490 19.53 17.85 5.95
CA ILE A 490 18.56 18.49 5.07
C ILE A 490 17.52 19.24 5.90
N SER A 491 16.92 18.58 6.89
CA SER A 491 15.89 19.17 7.74
C SER A 491 15.79 18.45 9.08
N PRO A 492 15.56 19.16 10.20
CA PRO A 492 15.30 18.53 11.50
C PRO A 492 14.04 17.65 11.51
N LEU A 493 13.15 17.77 10.50
CA LEU A 493 12.00 16.87 10.34
C LEU A 493 12.43 15.43 10.05
N PHE A 494 13.59 15.23 9.43
CA PHE A 494 14.17 13.90 9.14
C PHE A 494 15.14 13.48 10.25
N PHE A 495 14.61 13.34 11.47
CA PHE A 495 15.44 13.08 12.64
C PHE A 495 15.98 11.64 12.69
N ARG A 496 17.05 11.43 13.49
CA ARG A 496 17.66 10.11 13.62
C ARG A 496 16.66 9.08 14.17
N GLY A 497 16.49 7.99 13.42
CA GLY A 497 15.54 6.93 13.73
C GLY A 497 14.11 7.17 13.22
N SER A 498 13.81 8.30 12.57
CA SER A 498 12.49 8.46 11.93
C SER A 498 12.31 7.41 10.84
N ASN A 499 11.15 6.77 10.81
CA ASN A 499 10.66 6.11 9.61
C ASN A 499 10.13 7.17 8.65
N GLY A 500 10.28 6.91 7.36
CA GLY A 500 9.63 7.70 6.34
C GLY A 500 9.63 6.99 5.00
N ASP A 501 8.85 7.52 4.08
CA ASP A 501 8.72 7.04 2.72
C ASP A 501 8.70 8.23 1.78
N ALA A 502 9.66 8.29 0.85
CA ALA A 502 9.68 9.27 -0.23
C ALA A 502 8.98 8.61 -1.41
N THR A 503 7.69 8.88 -1.53
CA THR A 503 6.76 8.13 -2.38
C THR A 503 6.85 8.55 -3.84
N ALA A 504 6.94 9.86 -4.10
CA ALA A 504 6.92 10.40 -5.46
C ALA A 504 7.80 11.66 -5.63
N ILE A 505 8.19 11.92 -6.88
CA ILE A 505 8.97 13.09 -7.31
C ILE A 505 8.47 13.58 -8.68
N ASN A 506 8.12 14.86 -8.78
CA ASN A 506 7.76 15.45 -10.07
C ASN A 506 8.96 16.01 -10.85
N ASP A 507 8.73 16.50 -12.07
CA ASP A 507 9.78 17.04 -12.94
C ASP A 507 10.35 18.40 -12.47
N ASN A 508 9.74 18.96 -11.43
CA ASN A 508 10.19 20.15 -10.73
C ASN A 508 11.09 19.85 -9.52
N ASP A 509 11.49 18.58 -9.35
CA ASP A 509 12.25 18.06 -8.21
C ASP A 509 11.55 18.32 -6.86
N GLN A 510 10.22 18.36 -6.84
CA GLN A 510 9.43 18.37 -5.62
C GLN A 510 9.12 16.93 -5.22
N ILE A 511 9.61 16.53 -4.06
CA ILE A 511 9.42 15.20 -3.47
C ILE A 511 8.29 15.28 -2.47
N VAL A 512 7.41 14.27 -2.46
CA VAL A 512 6.38 14.10 -1.43
C VAL A 512 6.50 12.74 -0.76
N GLY A 513 5.87 12.61 0.41
CA GLY A 513 5.97 11.38 1.18
C GLY A 513 5.38 11.52 2.57
N TRP A 514 5.77 10.62 3.47
CA TRP A 514 5.46 10.69 4.89
C TRP A 514 6.70 10.45 5.75
N VAL A 515 6.69 11.01 6.96
CA VAL A 515 7.74 10.82 7.96
C VAL A 515 7.13 10.80 9.36
N ASP A 516 7.74 10.04 10.27
CA ASP A 516 7.41 10.09 11.70
C ASP A 516 7.43 11.55 12.20
N SER A 517 6.41 11.94 12.95
CA SER A 517 6.30 13.26 13.57
C SER A 517 6.70 13.25 15.06
N GLU A 518 6.96 12.07 15.64
CA GLU A 518 7.28 11.90 17.05
C GLU A 518 8.42 10.89 17.28
N THR A 519 9.10 11.00 18.42
CA THR A 519 10.32 10.24 18.75
C THR A 519 10.10 9.18 19.83
N LYS A 520 8.84 8.82 20.14
CA LYS A 520 8.54 7.82 21.17
C LYS A 520 9.18 6.45 20.83
N ASN A 521 9.34 5.59 21.82
CA ASN A 521 9.87 4.25 21.59
C ASN A 521 8.92 3.47 20.67
N GLN A 522 9.44 2.95 19.57
CA GLN A 522 8.73 2.05 18.68
C GLN A 522 9.09 0.60 18.99
N ILE A 523 10.40 0.33 19.17
CA ILE A 523 10.88 -0.94 19.71
C ILE A 523 10.38 -1.10 21.15
N ASP A 524 9.69 -2.21 21.42
CA ASP A 524 8.97 -2.47 22.67
C ASP A 524 7.97 -1.36 23.02
N GLY A 525 7.48 -0.64 22.02
CA GLY A 525 6.52 0.45 22.14
C GLY A 525 5.44 0.41 21.08
N SER A 526 4.86 1.56 20.78
CA SER A 526 3.79 1.69 19.79
C SER A 526 4.30 2.31 18.50
N GLU A 527 3.59 2.07 17.41
CA GLU A 527 3.80 2.76 16.14
C GLU A 527 3.84 4.28 16.34
N ARG A 528 4.84 4.93 15.75
CA ARG A 528 4.97 6.39 15.75
C ARG A 528 3.95 7.00 14.82
N ARG A 529 3.35 8.11 15.27
CA ARG A 529 2.53 8.92 14.37
C ARG A 529 3.40 9.48 13.26
N HIS A 530 2.93 9.33 12.03
CA HIS A 530 3.51 9.93 10.84
C HIS A 530 2.65 11.06 10.29
N ARG A 531 3.29 11.94 9.51
CA ARG A 531 2.67 13.05 8.79
C ARG A 531 3.28 13.18 7.40
N ALA A 532 2.49 13.69 6.48
CA ALA A 532 2.94 13.90 5.12
C ALA A 532 3.86 15.13 5.02
N PHE A 533 4.88 15.04 4.17
CA PHE A 533 5.82 16.12 3.91
C PHE A 533 5.92 16.43 2.40
N THR A 534 6.48 17.60 2.11
CA THR A 534 7.02 17.96 0.79
C THR A 534 8.44 18.50 0.93
N TYR A 535 9.32 18.18 -0.01
CA TYR A 535 10.70 18.64 -0.08
C TYR A 535 11.04 19.16 -1.48
N ILE A 536 11.46 20.43 -1.57
CA ILE A 536 11.95 21.02 -2.82
C ILE A 536 13.44 20.68 -2.97
N ALA A 537 13.74 19.54 -3.59
CA ALA A 537 15.12 19.07 -3.77
C ALA A 537 15.86 19.81 -4.90
N GLY A 538 15.11 20.41 -5.82
CA GLY A 538 15.66 21.19 -6.93
C GLY A 538 16.27 22.53 -6.51
N SER A 539 16.92 23.18 -7.47
CA SER A 539 17.49 24.53 -7.30
C SER A 539 16.49 25.66 -7.48
N ALA A 540 15.29 25.38 -7.97
CA ALA A 540 14.23 26.34 -8.20
C ALA A 540 13.15 26.26 -7.11
N ALA A 541 12.56 27.40 -6.76
CA ALA A 541 11.41 27.45 -5.86
C ALA A 541 10.13 26.99 -6.58
N GLN A 542 9.21 26.39 -5.84
CA GLN A 542 7.89 25.99 -6.31
C GLN A 542 6.83 26.87 -5.62
N GLY A 543 6.42 27.94 -6.32
CA GLY A 543 5.57 28.98 -5.74
C GLY A 543 6.18 29.58 -4.48
N PRO A 544 5.50 29.52 -3.32
CA PRO A 544 6.03 30.03 -2.05
C PRO A 544 7.09 29.13 -1.40
N LEU A 545 7.30 27.90 -1.91
CA LEU A 545 8.20 26.92 -1.33
C LEU A 545 9.62 27.11 -1.87
N LYS A 546 10.55 27.51 -1.00
CA LYS A 546 11.93 27.81 -1.37
C LYS A 546 12.70 26.53 -1.74
N ALA A 547 13.63 26.64 -2.68
CA ALA A 547 14.58 25.58 -2.99
C ALA A 547 15.31 25.10 -1.72
N GLY A 548 15.44 23.79 -1.56
CA GLY A 548 16.05 23.15 -0.39
C GLY A 548 15.15 23.09 0.86
N SER A 549 13.93 23.63 0.82
CA SER A 549 13.04 23.64 2.00
C SER A 549 12.18 22.37 2.11
N VAL A 550 11.95 21.94 3.34
CA VAL A 550 11.09 20.81 3.69
C VAL A 550 9.94 21.32 4.57
N TRP A 551 8.72 20.89 4.29
CA TRP A 551 7.53 21.29 5.03
C TRP A 551 6.66 20.09 5.35
N MET A 552 6.03 20.08 6.53
CA MET A 552 4.88 19.22 6.77
C MET A 552 3.69 19.78 5.99
N LEU A 553 2.93 18.93 5.29
CA LEU A 553 1.76 19.38 4.52
C LEU A 553 0.67 19.95 5.43
N ASP A 554 0.61 19.49 6.68
CA ASP A 554 -0.23 20.06 7.74
C ASP A 554 0.05 21.55 8.00
N ASP A 555 1.30 22.02 7.82
CA ASP A 555 1.67 23.43 7.97
C ASP A 555 1.26 24.25 6.72
N LEU A 556 1.30 23.63 5.54
CA LEU A 556 0.95 24.27 4.27
C LEU A 556 -0.57 24.34 4.02
N THR A 557 -1.34 23.55 4.75
CA THR A 557 -2.80 23.51 4.71
C THR A 557 -3.46 24.16 5.92
N ASN A 558 -2.68 24.71 6.86
CA ASN A 558 -3.22 25.40 8.02
C ASN A 558 -3.72 26.81 7.63
N ASP A 559 -4.94 27.17 8.04
CA ASP A 559 -5.54 28.48 7.76
C ASP A 559 -5.39 29.48 8.92
N GLY A 560 -4.81 29.04 10.05
CA GLY A 560 -4.67 29.86 11.26
C GLY A 560 -6.01 30.28 11.89
N GLY A 561 -7.12 29.65 11.48
CA GLY A 561 -8.47 30.01 11.87
C GLY A 561 -8.90 29.45 13.24
N ALA A 562 -10.20 29.44 13.50
CA ALA A 562 -10.75 28.82 14.72
C ALA A 562 -10.61 27.28 14.67
N ALA A 563 -10.69 26.61 15.83
CA ALA A 563 -10.56 25.15 15.90
C ALA A 563 -11.59 24.37 15.05
N ASN A 564 -12.73 24.99 14.74
CA ASN A 564 -13.80 24.39 13.93
C ASN A 564 -13.72 24.75 12.43
N THR A 565 -12.59 25.29 11.93
CA THR A 565 -12.43 25.49 10.48
C THR A 565 -12.29 24.17 9.74
N VAL A 566 -12.66 24.18 8.45
CA VAL A 566 -12.57 23.01 7.58
C VAL A 566 -11.12 22.54 7.43
N ALA A 567 -10.16 23.47 7.35
CA ALA A 567 -8.74 23.14 7.31
C ALA A 567 -8.27 22.43 8.58
N ASN A 568 -8.82 22.82 9.74
CA ASN A 568 -8.51 22.13 10.98
C ASN A 568 -9.21 20.78 11.13
N SER A 569 -10.13 20.38 10.23
CA SER A 569 -10.76 19.06 10.24
C SER A 569 -9.91 17.93 9.66
N TYR A 570 -8.75 18.25 9.07
CA TYR A 570 -7.88 17.26 8.42
C TYR A 570 -6.49 17.24 9.06
N ARG A 571 -5.90 16.05 9.14
CA ARG A 571 -4.47 15.82 9.38
C ARG A 571 -3.92 14.92 8.30
N ILE A 572 -2.95 15.41 7.54
CA ILE A 572 -2.46 14.76 6.34
C ILE A 572 -1.40 13.74 6.76
N ILE A 573 -1.76 12.46 6.65
CA ILE A 573 -0.95 11.37 7.18
C ILE A 573 0.03 10.83 6.14
N SER A 574 -0.34 10.85 4.86
CA SER A 574 0.54 10.47 3.75
C SER A 574 0.25 11.27 2.48
N ALA A 575 1.31 11.62 1.76
CA ALA A 575 1.23 12.06 0.37
C ALA A 575 1.79 10.94 -0.51
N THR A 576 1.05 10.58 -1.55
CA THR A 576 1.28 9.35 -2.31
C THR A 576 1.84 9.63 -3.69
N ASP A 577 1.45 10.75 -4.29
CA ASP A 577 1.91 11.17 -5.60
C ASP A 577 1.78 12.68 -5.80
N ILE A 578 2.51 13.23 -6.78
CA ILE A 578 2.51 14.64 -7.14
C ILE A 578 2.71 14.82 -8.65
N ASN A 579 1.90 15.67 -9.28
CA ASN A 579 2.08 16.05 -10.68
C ASN A 579 2.90 17.33 -10.86
N ASP A 580 3.25 17.65 -12.11
CA ASP A 580 4.10 18.81 -12.43
C ASP A 580 3.41 20.16 -12.19
N ALA A 581 2.07 20.19 -12.18
CA ALA A 581 1.30 21.35 -11.75
C ALA A 581 1.40 21.64 -10.25
N GLY A 582 2.03 20.74 -9.48
CA GLY A 582 2.22 20.83 -8.04
C GLY A 582 1.05 20.29 -7.22
N VAL A 583 0.09 19.61 -7.84
CA VAL A 583 -1.07 19.03 -7.15
C VAL A 583 -0.70 17.68 -6.57
N ILE A 584 -1.04 17.46 -5.30
CA ILE A 584 -0.61 16.27 -4.53
C ILE A 584 -1.84 15.39 -4.23
N SER A 585 -1.75 14.08 -4.48
CA SER A 585 -2.68 13.11 -3.91
C SER A 585 -2.25 12.75 -2.50
N ALA A 586 -3.19 12.76 -1.56
CA ALA A 586 -2.88 12.50 -0.16
C ALA A 586 -4.02 11.78 0.56
N THR A 587 -3.65 11.11 1.65
CA THR A 587 -4.61 10.53 2.60
C THR A 587 -4.57 11.35 3.88
N ALA A 588 -5.74 11.62 4.45
CA ALA A 588 -5.88 12.38 5.69
C ALA A 588 -6.77 11.68 6.71
N ASN A 589 -6.46 11.88 7.99
CA ASN A 589 -7.42 11.65 9.06
C ASN A 589 -8.39 12.83 9.09
N TYR A 590 -9.67 12.54 8.94
CA TYR A 590 -10.76 13.50 9.02
C TYR A 590 -11.45 13.42 10.38
N CYS A 591 -11.54 14.57 11.04
CA CYS A 591 -12.26 14.74 12.29
C CYS A 591 -13.53 15.55 12.07
N ALA A 592 -14.70 14.89 12.15
CA ALA A 592 -15.98 15.56 12.01
C ALA A 592 -16.16 16.61 13.13
N GLY A 593 -16.41 17.87 12.74
CA GLY A 593 -16.50 19.00 13.66
C GLY A 593 -15.18 19.71 13.97
N GLY A 594 -14.05 19.21 13.44
CA GLY A 594 -12.72 19.80 13.64
C GLY A 594 -11.99 19.26 14.87
N TYR A 595 -10.66 19.33 14.81
CA TYR A 595 -9.81 18.99 15.95
C TYR A 595 -9.92 20.03 17.06
N GLN A 596 -9.64 19.65 18.31
CA GLN A 596 -9.87 20.49 19.48
C GLN A 596 -9.13 21.84 19.45
N ASN A 597 -7.98 21.91 18.78
CA ASN A 597 -7.19 23.12 18.59
C ASN A 597 -6.33 23.01 17.30
N LEU A 598 -5.46 24.01 17.06
CA LEU A 598 -4.59 24.07 15.87
C LEU A 598 -3.19 23.44 16.07
N THR A 599 -2.92 22.81 17.20
CA THR A 599 -1.60 22.24 17.47
C THR A 599 -1.37 20.99 16.61
N LYS A 600 -0.10 20.60 16.48
CA LYS A 600 0.32 19.40 15.74
C LYS A 600 -0.30 18.11 16.30
N GLU A 601 -0.52 18.07 17.60
CA GLU A 601 -0.99 16.87 18.32
C GLU A 601 -2.43 16.97 18.83
N ALA A 602 -3.19 17.95 18.32
CA ALA A 602 -4.59 18.13 18.64
C ALA A 602 -5.37 16.82 18.54
N GLN A 603 -6.27 16.57 19.50
CA GLN A 603 -7.10 15.38 19.52
C GLN A 603 -8.41 15.61 18.75
N CYS A 604 -8.94 14.54 18.16
CA CYS A 604 -10.29 14.50 17.65
C CYS A 604 -11.25 14.01 18.75
N SER A 605 -12.40 14.68 18.91
CA SER A 605 -13.41 14.30 19.92
C SER A 605 -14.33 13.16 19.47
N VAL A 606 -14.17 12.69 18.23
CA VAL A 606 -14.91 11.59 17.62
C VAL A 606 -13.92 10.62 16.97
N THR A 607 -14.40 9.48 16.48
CA THR A 607 -13.58 8.56 15.69
C THR A 607 -13.13 9.25 14.40
N GLU A 608 -11.83 9.31 14.17
CA GLU A 608 -11.25 9.80 12.92
C GLU A 608 -11.60 8.85 11.77
N LYS A 609 -11.81 9.41 10.57
CA LYS A 609 -12.01 8.62 9.36
C LYS A 609 -10.88 8.88 8.38
N GLN A 610 -10.29 7.84 7.82
CA GLN A 610 -9.31 7.99 6.75
C GLN A 610 -10.02 8.31 5.43
N VAL A 611 -9.64 9.43 4.82
CA VAL A 611 -10.23 9.93 3.59
C VAL A 611 -9.15 10.27 2.57
N ALA A 612 -9.47 10.03 1.30
CA ALA A 612 -8.65 10.46 0.19
C ALA A 612 -8.93 11.95 -0.11
N ILE A 613 -7.85 12.71 -0.31
CA ILE A 613 -7.90 14.13 -0.63
C ILE A 613 -6.92 14.46 -1.75
N LYS A 614 -7.12 15.62 -2.35
CA LYS A 614 -6.19 16.28 -3.24
C LYS A 614 -5.79 17.61 -2.63
N LEU A 615 -4.50 17.90 -2.63
CA LEU A 615 -3.97 19.21 -2.21
C LEU A 615 -3.67 20.01 -3.46
N VAL A 616 -4.42 21.09 -3.66
CA VAL A 616 -4.29 21.95 -4.83
C VAL A 616 -3.53 23.22 -4.43
N PRO A 617 -2.40 23.56 -5.08
CA PRO A 617 -1.72 24.82 -4.79
C PRO A 617 -2.65 26.02 -4.94
N LYS A 618 -2.55 26.94 -3.99
CA LYS A 618 -3.26 28.21 -4.02
C LYS A 618 -2.50 29.18 -4.92
N ALA A 619 -3.18 29.60 -5.99
CA ALA A 619 -2.63 30.55 -6.94
C ALA A 619 -2.14 31.83 -6.25
N ASN A 620 -0.91 32.23 -6.56
CA ASN A 620 -0.24 33.43 -6.06
C ASN A 620 -0.02 33.48 -4.54
N ALA A 621 -0.07 32.33 -3.85
CA ALA A 621 0.39 32.24 -2.47
C ALA A 621 1.88 32.60 -2.35
N THR A 622 2.23 33.26 -1.26
CA THR A 622 3.57 33.75 -0.93
C THR A 622 4.13 33.04 0.30
N ASP A 623 5.43 33.17 0.55
CA ASP A 623 6.06 32.56 1.74
C ASP A 623 5.52 33.12 3.05
N LYS A 624 4.89 34.31 3.02
CA LYS A 624 4.20 34.93 4.16
C LYS A 624 2.86 34.29 4.48
N ASP A 625 2.28 33.56 3.53
CA ASP A 625 0.99 32.89 3.73
C ASP A 625 1.15 31.57 4.47
N ILE A 626 2.37 31.03 4.61
CA ILE A 626 2.64 29.79 5.34
C ILE A 626 2.37 29.99 6.84
N ILE A 627 1.49 29.17 7.39
CA ILE A 627 1.13 29.21 8.82
C ILE A 627 1.53 27.88 9.47
N VAL A 628 2.70 27.85 10.10
CA VAL A 628 3.16 26.65 10.84
C VAL A 628 2.22 26.34 12.00
N ARG A 629 1.81 25.07 12.13
CA ARG A 629 1.01 24.62 13.26
C ARG A 629 1.83 24.73 14.54
N LYS A 630 1.19 25.22 15.59
CA LYS A 630 1.85 25.36 16.89
C LYS A 630 2.21 23.99 17.46
N THR A 631 3.33 23.91 18.15
CA THR A 631 3.56 22.79 19.07
C THR A 631 2.48 22.80 20.14
N GLU A 632 2.19 21.66 20.78
CA GLU A 632 1.37 21.71 21.98
C GLU A 632 2.03 22.63 23.00
N ASP A 633 1.21 23.45 23.67
CA ASP A 633 1.68 24.16 24.85
C ASP A 633 2.06 23.08 25.87
N GLU A 634 3.30 23.12 26.38
CA GLU A 634 3.70 22.38 27.57
C GLU A 634 2.95 22.98 28.78
N GLU A 635 1.62 22.90 28.80
CA GLU A 635 0.89 22.87 30.05
C GLU A 635 1.44 21.63 30.77
N PRO A 636 2.13 21.79 31.92
CA PRO A 636 2.69 20.65 32.62
C PRO A 636 1.54 19.69 32.82
N VAL A 637 1.68 18.47 32.27
CA VAL A 637 0.67 17.42 32.38
C VAL A 637 0.27 17.38 33.84
N LYS A 638 -0.87 17.99 34.18
CA LYS A 638 -1.55 17.75 35.43
C LYS A 638 -2.02 16.32 35.25
N ARG A 639 -1.15 15.40 35.66
CA ARG A 639 -1.55 14.07 36.04
C ARG A 639 -2.56 14.29 37.14
N SER A 640 -3.84 14.47 36.79
CA SER A 640 -4.91 14.07 37.67
C SER A 640 -4.77 12.56 37.73
N GLY A 641 -3.85 12.11 38.58
CA GLY A 641 -3.77 10.73 38.99
C GLY A 641 -5.14 10.41 39.58
N GLY A 642 -5.99 9.83 38.74
CA GLY A 642 -7.17 9.11 39.18
C GLY A 642 -6.66 7.95 40.01
N SER A 643 -6.48 8.22 41.29
CA SER A 643 -6.31 7.24 42.35
C SER A 643 -7.59 6.40 42.43
N LEU A 644 -7.80 5.49 41.49
CA LEU A 644 -8.82 4.44 41.61
C LEU A 644 -8.24 3.03 41.37
N GLY A 645 -6.95 2.90 41.05
CA GLY A 645 -6.27 1.60 40.91
C GLY A 645 -5.61 1.03 42.18
N ILE A 646 -5.25 1.87 43.16
CA ILE A 646 -4.44 1.41 44.34
C ILE A 646 -5.29 1.18 45.60
N LEU A 647 -6.51 1.74 45.68
CA LEU A 647 -7.45 1.47 46.78
C LEU A 647 -8.40 0.29 46.51
N ALA A 648 -8.50 -0.19 45.27
CA ALA A 648 -9.21 -1.43 44.93
C ALA A 648 -8.35 -2.69 45.14
N LEU A 649 -7.02 -2.56 45.06
CA LEU A 649 -6.05 -3.65 45.29
C LEU A 649 -5.66 -3.85 46.77
N THR A 650 -6.08 -2.96 47.66
CA THR A 650 -5.91 -3.10 49.12
C THR A 650 -7.17 -3.61 49.83
N ALA A 651 -8.34 -3.59 49.17
CA ALA A 651 -9.58 -4.18 49.68
C ALA A 651 -9.78 -5.66 49.31
N LEU A 652 -9.06 -6.18 48.30
CA LEU A 652 -8.99 -7.62 47.98
C LEU A 652 -7.85 -8.36 48.70
N GLY A 653 -6.99 -7.63 49.44
CA GLY A 653 -5.89 -8.18 50.26
C GLY A 653 -6.26 -8.49 51.72
N PHE A 654 -7.49 -8.23 52.17
CA PHE A 654 -7.92 -8.42 53.57
C PHE A 654 -9.10 -9.40 53.79
N ILE A 655 -9.51 -10.16 52.77
CA ILE A 655 -10.52 -11.25 52.91
C ILE A 655 -9.90 -12.65 52.79
N GLY A 656 -8.57 -12.75 52.62
CA GLY A 656 -7.86 -14.03 52.58
C GLY A 656 -6.73 -14.13 53.60
N PHE A 657 -7.03 -14.16 54.92
CA PHE A 657 -6.25 -14.90 55.94
C PHE A 657 -6.81 -14.70 57.38
N ARG A 658 -7.79 -15.51 57.76
CA ARG A 658 -7.87 -16.20 59.07
C ARG A 658 -8.89 -17.34 58.95
N ARG A 659 -8.46 -18.50 58.46
CA ARG A 659 -8.13 -19.72 59.24
C ARG A 659 -9.25 -20.23 60.18
N ARG A 660 -9.74 -21.41 59.77
CA ARG A 660 -10.03 -22.64 60.54
C ARG A 660 -11.30 -22.70 61.39
N LYS A 661 -12.20 -23.60 60.97
CA LYS A 661 -12.16 -24.97 61.52
C LYS A 661 -11.89 -25.95 60.39
#